data_AF-A0A8D3C2W9-F1
#
_entry.id   AF-A0A8D3C2W9-F1
#
_cell.length_a   1.000
_cell.length_b   1.000
_cell.length_c   1.000
_cell.angle_alpha   90.00
_cell.angle_beta   90.00
_cell.angle_gamma   90.00
#
_symmetry.space_group_name_H-M   'P 1'
#
loop_
_entity.id
_entity.type
_entity.pdbx_description
1 polymer ?
#
loop_
_entity_poly.entity_id
_entity_poly.type
_entity_poly.pdbx_seq_one_letter_code
_entity_poly.pdbx_strand_id
1 'polypeptide(L)'
;MGASSAVSSLLLALLLSLHLHRHLPVWAAMDSCVDEDGAPSRCLPKFENVAFNRTAEASNVCGSPAEDYCMQTGSTRSCHHCDASDPDLSHNSGLLTDFHRNEEPTWWQSQSMYYGIQHPTSVNLTLHLGKAFEITYLRLKFYTSRPESFAIYKRTEENGPWLPYQYYSASCRKTYGKDAKGYIRPGDDERTALCTDEFSDISPLSGGNVAFSTLEGRPSAYNFDQSVVLQEWVTATDLLISLDRINTFGDEFFKDAKVLRSYFYAISDFSVGGRCKCNGHASECVEGEHGGLVCSCQHHTAGADCQKCHPFYQDRPWARATGDSANECLKCNCSGRSDECVFDVEQYRSTGSGGRCVSCRDDTDGPHCERCRENHHRESSQEPCLPCNCNINGSVSLQCDAEGRCACRVGVTGEKCDTCRAGFHSLGPGGCRPCECNPSGTVDLCSPLDGRCHCKPNVEGQSCDRCKPGFFNLQQVNPAGCQPCFCFGHSLACFSSWHHAAVNITSDFIEGIVSDKFLGHHAHSYGQLLSITFTSETPELLPGHVALLLQGSGIALSADLSPQPVLDHDPGLTPRRSFIVRYKDATHPVFFPLPPSPDTSQLAGVSLTSALISSGPASPPAPWVETCSCPPGFAGQFCERCAPGFTWEVPARGPLSTCVPCSCHQHGTCHPETGVCDCSDFTSGKTCEHCQDGYHGNALIGTPGDCQPCPCPDRSSCAQIAETGQVVCTNCPPGQTGMRCQMCEDGYYGDPLGQSGAVRPCVRCDCNGNADFNAVGICDRVTGQCLKCLGDTEGDHCQRCRQGFYGDALLQTAGQKCKPCGCNPSGTSGHVNKCHSQTGHCSCLGQVTGRDCGYCEVGFFNLQPGVGCERCKCNPIGSSSVACHPITGQCVCRTGVEGRLCDFCRVGFFGFSFQGCRACNCDPMGSVSMQCHGNGTCHCRPGFVGYKCDKCELNYFHNGATHQCEECPVCYGLVKKQYDGVLGFTSVVILKRCSSLKNTTPFFRLFSCKFNTLMSKRLF
;
A
#
# COMPACT_ATOMS: atom_id res chain seq x y z
N MET A 1 72.01 69.30 4.60
CA MET A 1 71.86 67.82 4.49
C MET A 1 70.98 67.38 5.65
N GLY A 2 69.71 67.09 5.40
CA GLY A 2 68.74 66.80 6.45
C GLY A 2 67.49 66.16 5.87
N ALA A 3 67.69 65.05 5.15
CA ALA A 3 66.62 64.24 4.56
C ALA A 3 66.86 62.78 5.02
N SER A 4 66.39 62.44 6.22
CA SER A 4 66.36 61.04 6.69
C SER A 4 65.35 60.75 7.81
N SER A 5 64.54 61.71 8.25
CA SER A 5 63.51 61.44 9.29
C SER A 5 62.06 61.39 8.78
N ALA A 6 61.80 61.74 7.51
CA ALA A 6 60.42 61.72 6.96
C ALA A 6 60.04 60.42 6.23
N VAL A 7 61.01 59.53 5.95
CA VAL A 7 60.77 58.30 5.17
C VAL A 7 60.31 57.13 6.04
N SER A 8 60.63 57.16 7.35
CA SER A 8 60.26 56.06 8.26
C SER A 8 58.76 56.03 8.61
N SER A 9 58.12 57.19 8.70
CA SER A 9 56.70 57.28 9.08
C SER A 9 55.73 56.94 7.94
N LEU A 10 56.12 57.16 6.67
CA LEU A 10 55.30 56.75 5.52
C LEU A 10 55.40 55.25 5.23
N LEU A 11 56.57 54.63 5.44
CA LEU A 11 56.72 53.19 5.28
C LEU A 11 55.98 52.40 6.36
N LEU A 12 55.91 52.91 7.60
CA LEU A 12 55.16 52.25 8.66
C LEU A 12 53.63 52.36 8.44
N ALA A 13 53.14 53.47 7.88
CA ALA A 13 51.73 53.63 7.53
C ALA A 13 51.31 52.78 6.31
N LEU A 14 52.18 52.64 5.30
CA LEU A 14 51.92 51.72 4.17
C LEU A 14 52.06 50.25 4.56
N LEU A 15 52.98 49.91 5.46
CA LEU A 15 53.13 48.54 5.95
C LEU A 15 51.99 48.16 6.91
N LEU A 16 51.43 49.09 7.70
CA LEU A 16 50.21 48.83 8.47
C LEU A 16 48.96 48.73 7.59
N SER A 17 48.83 49.50 6.50
CA SER A 17 47.70 49.31 5.57
C SER A 17 47.81 48.02 4.74
N LEU A 18 49.03 47.59 4.41
CA LEU A 18 49.30 46.30 3.76
C LEU A 18 49.27 45.10 4.73
N HIS A 19 49.54 45.26 6.03
CA HIS A 19 49.37 44.20 7.03
C HIS A 19 47.95 44.08 7.60
N LEU A 20 47.14 45.15 7.60
CA LEU A 20 45.69 45.03 7.85
C LEU A 20 44.92 44.43 6.67
N HIS A 21 45.54 44.32 5.49
CA HIS A 21 44.99 43.60 4.32
C HIS A 21 45.52 42.16 4.17
N ARG A 22 46.32 41.66 5.13
CA ARG A 22 46.91 40.30 5.04
C ARG A 22 46.72 39.41 6.26
N HIS A 23 45.94 39.83 7.26
CA HIS A 23 45.41 38.92 8.28
C HIS A 23 43.90 39.05 8.41
N LEU A 24 43.26 38.09 7.73
CA LEU A 24 41.89 37.59 7.84
C LEU A 24 40.77 38.34 7.09
N PRO A 25 39.86 37.60 6.41
CA PRO A 25 39.61 36.20 6.72
C PRO A 25 39.74 35.24 5.53
N VAL A 26 40.31 34.07 5.81
CA VAL A 26 39.73 32.83 5.28
C VAL A 26 38.35 32.67 5.93
N TRP A 27 37.37 33.48 5.52
CA TRP A 27 35.93 33.37 5.89
C TRP A 27 34.97 33.61 4.71
N ALA A 28 35.43 33.75 3.47
CA ALA A 28 34.54 34.11 2.37
C ALA A 28 34.41 33.05 1.25
N ALA A 29 34.78 31.79 1.49
CA ALA A 29 34.70 30.75 0.44
C ALA A 29 33.36 29.98 0.41
N MET A 30 32.44 30.18 1.36
CA MET A 30 31.17 29.43 1.42
C MET A 30 29.90 30.31 1.53
N ASP A 31 30.06 31.63 1.66
CA ASP A 31 28.94 32.59 1.75
C ASP A 31 28.39 32.99 0.36
N SER A 32 29.15 32.73 -0.71
CA SER A 32 28.73 32.94 -2.11
C SER A 32 28.51 31.60 -2.81
N CYS A 33 27.44 31.50 -3.60
CA CYS A 33 27.13 30.34 -4.46
C CYS A 33 27.80 30.41 -5.84
N VAL A 34 28.66 31.41 -6.03
CA VAL A 34 29.50 31.54 -7.23
C VAL A 34 30.94 31.77 -6.79
N ASP A 35 31.88 31.19 -7.52
CA ASP A 35 33.30 31.45 -7.33
C ASP A 35 33.74 32.82 -7.91
N GLU A 36 35.02 33.14 -7.76
CA GLU A 36 35.62 34.41 -8.23
C GLU A 36 35.53 34.59 -9.76
N ASP A 37 35.42 33.49 -10.51
CA ASP A 37 35.29 33.49 -11.98
C ASP A 37 33.81 33.54 -12.43
N GLY A 38 32.86 33.56 -11.48
CA GLY A 38 31.43 33.59 -11.71
C GLY A 38 30.82 32.22 -12.03
N ALA A 39 31.56 31.13 -11.88
CA ALA A 39 31.05 29.78 -12.05
C ALA A 39 30.31 29.30 -10.77
N PRO A 40 29.27 28.47 -10.90
CA PRO A 40 28.54 27.92 -9.76
C PRO A 40 29.46 27.14 -8.82
N SER A 41 29.36 27.38 -7.51
CA SER A 41 30.15 26.70 -6.49
C SER A 41 29.30 26.36 -5.26
N ARG A 42 29.68 25.31 -4.51
CA ARG A 42 28.91 24.89 -3.32
C ARG A 42 28.89 26.01 -2.27
N CYS A 43 27.68 26.38 -1.83
CA CYS A 43 27.47 27.34 -0.75
C CYS A 43 26.62 26.72 0.37
N LEU A 44 26.90 27.08 1.62
CA LEU A 44 26.17 26.56 2.78
C LEU A 44 25.75 27.70 3.70
N PRO A 45 24.58 27.59 4.36
CA PRO A 45 24.19 28.55 5.38
C PRO A 45 25.15 28.58 6.57
N LYS A 46 25.13 29.72 7.25
CA LYS A 46 25.91 29.95 8.48
C LYS A 46 25.55 28.91 9.55
N PHE A 47 26.55 28.53 10.33
CA PHE A 47 26.37 27.65 11.47
C PHE A 47 25.88 28.45 12.68
N GLU A 48 24.80 28.00 13.31
CA GLU A 48 24.15 28.73 14.39
C GLU A 48 23.60 27.81 15.48
N ASN A 49 23.22 28.40 16.62
CA ASN A 49 22.37 27.73 17.61
C ASN A 49 20.91 27.86 17.15
N VAL A 50 20.40 26.83 16.50
CA VAL A 50 19.08 26.87 15.85
C VAL A 50 17.93 26.85 16.86
N ALA A 51 18.21 26.51 18.13
CA ALA A 51 17.23 26.57 19.21
C ALA A 51 17.09 27.97 19.83
N PHE A 52 18.07 28.86 19.63
CA PHE A 52 18.11 30.16 20.28
C PHE A 52 16.86 30.99 19.95
N ASN A 53 16.25 31.58 20.98
CA ASN A 53 15.06 32.43 20.89
C ASN A 53 13.83 31.74 20.26
N ARG A 54 13.77 30.40 20.25
CA ARG A 54 12.60 29.62 19.85
C ARG A 54 11.87 29.09 21.08
N THR A 55 10.55 29.12 21.07
CA THR A 55 9.77 28.57 22.18
C THR A 55 9.81 27.04 22.16
N ALA A 56 10.43 26.44 23.17
CA ALA A 56 10.32 25.00 23.44
C ALA A 56 9.02 24.71 24.20
N GLU A 57 8.35 23.62 23.85
CA GLU A 57 7.16 23.14 24.54
C GLU A 57 7.54 22.11 25.59
N ALA A 58 7.11 22.29 26.84
CA ALA A 58 7.34 21.34 27.91
C ALA A 58 6.04 20.69 28.35
N SER A 59 6.02 19.36 28.48
CA SER A 59 4.83 18.63 28.97
C SER A 59 4.54 18.85 30.46
N ASN A 60 5.51 19.40 31.20
CA ASN A 60 5.38 19.68 32.62
C ASN A 60 6.23 20.91 32.99
N VAL A 61 5.68 21.79 33.83
CA VAL A 61 6.34 23.00 34.34
C VAL A 61 5.87 23.20 35.78
N CYS A 62 6.75 23.61 36.69
CA CYS A 62 6.35 23.93 38.06
C CYS A 62 5.51 25.22 38.15
N GLY A 63 4.77 25.38 39.25
CA GLY A 63 4.12 26.65 39.58
C GLY A 63 2.65 26.77 39.19
N SER A 64 1.98 25.68 38.78
CA SER A 64 0.53 25.65 38.53
C SER A 64 -0.10 24.32 38.98
N PRO A 65 -0.54 24.20 40.25
CA PRO A 65 -0.55 25.23 41.29
C PRO A 65 0.86 25.54 41.83
N ALA A 66 1.00 26.69 42.50
CA ALA A 66 2.26 27.10 43.11
C ALA A 66 2.77 26.07 44.13
N GLU A 67 4.07 25.78 44.11
CA GLU A 67 4.66 24.64 44.80
C GLU A 67 6.04 24.91 45.41
N ASP A 68 6.35 24.20 46.50
CA ASP A 68 7.68 24.26 47.12
C ASP A 68 8.63 23.24 46.49
N TYR A 69 9.86 23.66 46.20
CA TYR A 69 10.97 22.80 45.79
C TYR A 69 12.18 23.05 46.68
N CYS A 70 13.08 22.06 46.77
CA CYS A 70 14.27 22.17 47.62
C CYS A 70 15.55 21.83 46.87
N MET A 71 16.56 22.69 46.92
CA MET A 71 17.86 22.41 46.35
C MET A 71 18.75 21.67 47.36
N GLN A 72 19.52 20.70 46.86
CA GLN A 72 20.43 19.89 47.66
C GLN A 72 21.89 20.24 47.30
N THR A 73 22.43 21.25 47.96
CA THR A 73 23.82 21.70 47.82
C THR A 73 24.63 21.23 49.04
N GLY A 74 25.25 20.06 48.92
CA GLY A 74 26.09 19.50 49.98
C GLY A 74 25.31 19.09 51.23
N SER A 75 25.70 19.60 52.40
CA SER A 75 25.09 19.27 53.70
C SER A 75 23.90 20.16 54.09
N THR A 76 23.58 21.19 53.29
CA THR A 76 22.49 22.14 53.55
C THR A 76 21.41 22.05 52.49
N ARG A 77 20.14 22.13 52.91
CA ARG A 77 18.96 22.00 52.05
C ARG A 77 18.17 23.31 52.12
N SER A 78 18.16 24.09 51.04
CA SER A 78 17.38 25.33 50.92
C SER A 78 16.13 25.09 50.11
N CYS A 79 14.97 25.53 50.59
CA CYS A 79 13.71 25.39 49.88
C CYS A 79 13.20 26.74 49.40
N HIS A 80 12.67 26.76 48.19
CA HIS A 80 12.18 27.91 47.46
C HIS A 80 10.77 27.62 46.93
N HIS A 81 10.11 28.64 46.41
CA HIS A 81 8.76 28.56 45.89
C HIS A 81 8.77 28.77 44.37
N CYS A 82 8.06 27.93 43.63
CA CYS A 82 7.83 28.10 42.20
C CYS A 82 6.37 28.52 41.99
N ASP A 83 6.16 29.65 41.33
CA ASP A 83 4.84 30.20 41.01
C ASP A 83 4.85 30.68 39.56
N ALA A 84 4.01 30.09 38.71
CA ALA A 84 3.96 30.43 37.30
C ALA A 84 3.35 31.83 37.04
N SER A 85 2.64 32.40 38.03
CA SER A 85 2.03 33.72 37.94
C SER A 85 2.98 34.86 38.30
N ASP A 86 4.07 34.57 39.01
CA ASP A 86 5.11 35.52 39.39
C ASP A 86 6.35 35.36 38.47
N PRO A 87 6.68 36.35 37.62
CA PRO A 87 7.82 36.26 36.71
C PRO A 87 9.17 35.97 37.40
N ASP A 88 9.36 36.42 38.64
CA ASP A 88 10.63 36.25 39.37
C ASP A 88 10.77 34.84 39.97
N LEU A 89 9.65 34.12 40.12
CA LEU A 89 9.58 32.74 40.66
C LEU A 89 9.15 31.71 39.60
N SER A 90 8.95 32.15 38.35
CA SER A 90 8.49 31.33 37.24
C SER A 90 9.67 30.70 36.49
N HIS A 91 9.56 29.40 36.25
CA HIS A 91 10.57 28.60 35.56
C HIS A 91 10.03 27.98 34.27
N ASN A 92 9.47 28.82 33.40
CA ASN A 92 8.80 28.39 32.17
C ASN A 92 9.76 27.81 31.11
N SER A 93 9.20 27.19 30.08
CA SER A 93 9.99 26.53 29.02
C SER A 93 10.70 27.50 28.07
N GLY A 94 10.36 28.79 28.08
CA GLY A 94 11.07 29.82 27.30
C GLY A 94 12.50 30.06 27.80
N LEU A 95 12.78 29.74 29.07
CA LEU A 95 14.11 29.81 29.68
C LEU A 95 15.05 28.66 29.27
N LEU A 96 14.58 27.73 28.42
CA LEU A 96 15.46 26.70 27.85
C LEU A 96 16.37 27.26 26.76
N THR A 97 15.95 28.32 26.09
CA THR A 97 16.49 28.77 24.80
C THR A 97 16.78 30.27 24.77
N ASP A 98 16.77 30.90 25.95
CA ASP A 98 17.12 32.30 26.14
C ASP A 98 18.64 32.53 26.07
N PHE A 99 19.06 33.77 26.33
CA PHE A 99 20.48 34.08 26.35
C PHE A 99 21.11 33.64 27.67
N HIS A 100 21.70 32.45 27.67
CA HIS A 100 22.31 31.86 28.86
C HIS A 100 23.54 32.65 29.36
N ARG A 101 23.54 33.01 30.65
CA ARG A 101 24.66 33.61 31.38
C ARG A 101 25.08 32.74 32.56
N ASN A 102 26.38 32.47 32.70
CA ASN A 102 26.88 31.62 33.79
C ASN A 102 26.77 32.25 35.19
N GLU A 103 26.79 33.58 35.27
CA GLU A 103 26.78 34.33 36.54
C GLU A 103 25.38 34.40 37.15
N GLU A 104 24.36 34.52 36.30
CA GLU A 104 22.93 34.59 36.65
C GLU A 104 22.17 33.59 35.76
N PRO A 105 22.20 32.29 36.10
CA PRO A 105 21.55 31.28 35.28
C PRO A 105 20.03 31.36 35.43
N THR A 106 19.34 31.48 34.31
CA THR A 106 17.93 31.15 34.15
C THR A 106 17.77 29.64 33.92
N TRP A 107 16.62 29.07 34.26
CA TRP A 107 16.34 27.66 33.98
C TRP A 107 14.84 27.39 33.88
N TRP A 108 14.50 26.41 33.04
CA TRP A 108 13.21 25.74 33.09
C TRP A 108 13.23 24.66 34.18
N GLN A 109 12.07 24.43 34.81
CA GLN A 109 11.92 23.45 35.88
C GLN A 109 10.62 22.65 35.76
N SER A 110 10.73 21.33 35.88
CA SER A 110 9.60 20.43 36.07
C SER A 110 9.09 20.48 37.51
N GLN A 111 7.89 19.96 37.73
CA GLN A 111 7.43 19.63 39.07
C GLN A 111 8.33 18.58 39.72
N SER A 112 8.28 18.51 41.05
CA SER A 112 9.08 17.55 41.82
C SER A 112 8.48 16.14 41.87
N MET A 113 9.29 15.18 42.28
CA MET A 113 8.91 13.79 42.49
C MET A 113 7.77 13.64 43.52
N TYR A 114 7.59 14.63 44.40
CA TYR A 114 6.41 14.73 45.28
C TYR A 114 5.09 14.81 44.51
N TYR A 115 5.09 15.46 43.35
CA TYR A 115 3.94 15.58 42.45
C TYR A 115 3.87 14.45 41.41
N GLY A 116 4.64 13.38 41.62
CA GLY A 116 4.60 12.18 40.79
C GLY A 116 5.53 12.21 39.58
N ILE A 117 6.44 13.18 39.46
CA ILE A 117 7.48 13.19 38.42
C ILE A 117 8.56 12.16 38.78
N GLN A 118 8.32 10.90 38.42
CA GLN A 118 9.28 9.80 38.47
C GLN A 118 8.78 8.63 37.62
N HIS A 119 9.71 7.83 37.10
CA HIS A 119 9.42 6.64 36.31
C HIS A 119 8.26 5.80 36.90
N PRO A 120 7.19 5.50 36.12
CA PRO A 120 7.14 5.50 34.66
C PRO A 120 6.70 6.81 33.98
N THR A 121 6.43 7.89 34.71
CA THR A 121 6.05 9.16 34.08
C THR A 121 7.28 9.85 33.49
N SER A 122 7.24 10.24 32.22
CA SER A 122 8.29 11.01 31.58
C SER A 122 7.89 12.47 31.36
N VAL A 123 8.89 13.35 31.29
CA VAL A 123 8.72 14.77 30.94
C VAL A 123 9.34 15.02 29.59
N ASN A 124 8.56 15.60 28.68
CA ASN A 124 8.91 15.79 27.29
C ASN A 124 9.16 17.27 26.99
N LEU A 125 10.28 17.56 26.33
CA LEU A 125 10.62 18.89 25.81
C LEU A 125 10.67 18.80 24.28
N THR A 126 9.74 19.48 23.61
CA THR A 126 9.62 19.50 22.15
C THR A 126 10.10 20.83 21.60
N LEU A 127 10.96 20.81 20.59
CA LEU A 127 11.45 21.99 19.90
C LEU A 127 11.12 21.87 18.41
N HIS A 128 10.28 22.78 17.93
CA HIS A 128 9.90 22.90 16.53
C HIS A 128 10.84 23.85 15.78
N LEU A 129 11.59 23.33 14.80
CA LEU A 129 12.53 24.15 14.02
C LEU A 129 11.86 24.81 12.80
N GLY A 130 10.66 24.37 12.41
CA GLY A 130 9.87 24.95 11.31
C GLY A 130 10.51 24.84 9.92
N LYS A 131 11.66 24.17 9.83
CA LYS A 131 12.40 23.83 8.61
C LYS A 131 13.37 22.69 8.93
N ALA A 132 13.82 21.95 7.91
CA ALA A 132 14.87 20.97 8.06
C ALA A 132 16.25 21.63 8.30
N PHE A 133 16.96 21.15 9.31
CA PHE A 133 18.33 21.54 9.65
C PHE A 133 19.25 20.32 9.65
N GLU A 134 20.51 20.54 9.30
CA GLU A 134 21.60 19.57 9.46
C GLU A 134 22.22 19.78 10.84
N ILE A 135 21.83 18.94 11.79
CA ILE A 135 22.20 19.05 13.20
C ILE A 135 23.58 18.42 13.40
N THR A 136 24.51 19.21 13.94
CA THR A 136 25.86 18.75 14.29
C THR A 136 25.93 18.27 15.73
N TYR A 137 25.30 19.00 16.66
CA TYR A 137 25.22 18.57 18.04
C TYR A 137 23.97 19.10 18.75
N LEU A 138 23.59 18.41 19.82
CA LEU A 138 22.64 18.90 20.82
C LEU A 138 23.38 19.01 22.16
N ARG A 139 23.12 20.08 22.90
CA ARG A 139 23.70 20.31 24.22
C ARG A 139 22.61 20.67 25.22
N LEU A 140 22.57 19.94 26.32
CA LEU A 140 21.69 20.19 27.46
C LEU A 140 22.56 20.49 28.69
N LYS A 141 22.38 21.68 29.25
CA LYS A 141 23.04 22.07 30.51
C LYS A 141 22.02 22.02 31.64
N PHE A 142 22.22 21.10 32.57
CA PHE A 142 21.33 20.91 33.71
C PHE A 142 21.68 21.85 34.86
N TYR A 143 20.65 22.46 35.44
CA TYR A 143 20.77 23.21 36.68
C TYR A 143 20.73 22.29 37.91
N THR A 144 20.01 21.17 37.81
CA THR A 144 20.03 20.04 38.77
C THR A 144 21.03 18.96 38.36
N SER A 145 21.03 17.82 39.07
CA SER A 145 21.72 16.61 38.61
C SER A 145 21.11 16.11 37.29
N ARG A 146 21.93 15.41 36.50
CA ARG A 146 21.49 14.78 35.24
C ARG A 146 20.54 13.61 35.52
N PRO A 147 19.58 13.31 34.63
CA PRO A 147 18.71 12.15 34.76
C PRO A 147 19.49 10.82 34.78
N GLU A 148 18.93 9.79 35.42
CA GLU A 148 19.46 8.42 35.28
C GLU A 148 19.20 7.89 33.88
N SER A 149 18.00 8.16 33.36
CA SER A 149 17.58 7.77 32.01
C SER A 149 16.87 8.91 31.29
N PHE A 150 17.28 9.16 30.05
CA PHE A 150 16.60 10.06 29.12
C PHE A 150 16.94 9.71 27.67
N ALA A 151 16.10 10.14 26.74
CA ALA A 151 16.24 9.87 25.32
C ALA A 151 16.05 11.13 24.48
N ILE A 152 16.73 11.17 23.34
CA ILE A 152 16.62 12.20 22.32
C ILE A 152 15.96 11.57 21.11
N TYR A 153 14.90 12.20 20.61
CA TYR A 153 14.20 11.84 19.39
C TYR A 153 14.21 13.01 18.41
N LYS A 154 14.02 12.70 17.13
CA LYS A 154 13.90 13.68 16.06
C LYS A 154 12.78 13.34 15.09
N ARG A 155 12.32 14.32 14.34
CA ARG A 155 11.58 14.11 13.08
C ARG A 155 12.40 14.65 11.92
N THR A 156 12.26 14.05 10.75
CA THR A 156 12.85 14.56 9.50
C THR A 156 11.86 15.37 8.67
N GLU A 157 10.57 15.29 9.01
CA GLU A 157 9.44 15.96 8.37
C GLU A 157 8.42 16.33 9.46
N GLU A 158 7.73 17.46 9.30
CA GLU A 158 6.83 18.06 10.33
C GLU A 158 5.78 17.07 10.89
N ASN A 159 5.17 16.26 10.01
CA ASN A 159 4.16 15.25 10.36
C ASN A 159 4.70 13.81 10.39
N GLY A 160 6.03 13.64 10.39
CA GLY A 160 6.69 12.34 10.41
C GLY A 160 6.65 11.65 11.78
N PRO A 161 7.01 10.35 11.85
CA PRO A 161 7.15 9.64 13.11
C PRO A 161 8.37 10.15 13.90
N TRP A 162 8.30 10.07 15.24
CA TRP A 162 9.46 10.31 16.10
C TRP A 162 10.47 9.18 15.93
N LEU A 163 11.66 9.53 15.43
CA LEU A 163 12.78 8.61 15.25
C LEU A 163 13.75 8.76 16.44
N PRO A 164 14.28 7.65 16.97
CA PRO A 164 15.26 7.73 18.05
C PRO A 164 16.58 8.31 17.53
N TYR A 165 17.15 9.23 18.30
CA TYR A 165 18.41 9.91 17.97
C TYR A 165 19.55 9.43 18.87
N GLN A 166 19.31 9.37 20.18
CA GLN A 166 20.28 8.91 21.18
C GLN A 166 19.59 8.50 22.49
N TYR A 167 20.09 7.46 23.16
CA TYR A 167 19.64 7.06 24.49
C TYR A 167 20.75 7.22 25.53
N TYR A 168 20.38 7.64 26.74
CA TYR A 168 21.26 7.70 27.89
C TYR A 168 20.60 6.99 29.05
N SER A 169 21.25 5.96 29.61
CA SER A 169 20.72 5.21 30.76
C SER A 169 21.81 4.41 31.45
N ALA A 170 21.89 4.48 32.79
CA ALA A 170 22.72 3.55 33.57
C ALA A 170 22.20 2.11 33.47
N SER A 171 20.97 1.93 33.00
CA SER A 171 20.28 0.65 32.85
C SER A 171 19.69 0.44 31.46
N CYS A 172 20.43 0.80 30.39
CA CYS A 172 20.02 0.73 28.98
C CYS A 172 19.16 -0.48 28.57
N ARG A 173 19.57 -1.70 28.99
CA ARG A 173 18.86 -2.94 28.63
C ARG A 173 17.50 -3.06 29.33
N LYS A 174 17.38 -2.56 30.56
CA LYS A 174 16.14 -2.59 31.34
C LYS A 174 15.19 -1.47 30.92
N THR A 175 15.72 -0.28 30.65
CA THR A 175 14.92 0.91 30.36
C THR A 175 14.51 0.99 28.89
N TYR A 176 15.44 0.76 27.96
CA TYR A 176 15.20 0.93 26.51
C TYR A 176 15.38 -0.34 25.68
N GLY A 177 15.73 -1.48 26.31
CA GLY A 177 16.01 -2.73 25.59
C GLY A 177 17.26 -2.66 24.71
N LYS A 178 18.19 -1.73 24.99
CA LYS A 178 19.42 -1.49 24.21
C LYS A 178 20.67 -1.89 24.98
N ASP A 179 21.75 -2.18 24.26
CA ASP A 179 23.05 -2.47 24.87
C ASP A 179 23.81 -1.18 25.21
N ALA A 180 24.40 -1.11 26.41
CA ALA A 180 25.00 0.10 26.99
C ALA A 180 26.36 0.51 26.39
N LYS A 181 26.94 -0.32 25.51
CA LYS A 181 28.25 -0.08 24.87
C LYS A 181 28.24 -0.51 23.40
N GLY A 182 27.10 -0.30 22.73
CA GLY A 182 27.01 -0.53 21.29
C GLY A 182 27.89 0.47 20.54
N TYR A 183 28.59 0.01 19.52
CA TYR A 183 29.30 0.84 18.55
C TYR A 183 28.89 0.40 17.15
N ILE A 184 28.92 1.32 16.19
CA ILE A 184 28.48 1.05 14.82
C ILE A 184 29.69 0.54 14.03
N ARG A 185 29.62 -0.69 13.52
CA ARG A 185 30.70 -1.24 12.69
C ARG A 185 30.52 -0.78 11.24
N PRO A 186 31.63 -0.69 10.46
CA PRO A 186 31.51 -0.48 9.02
C PRO A 186 30.62 -1.57 8.38
N GLY A 187 29.56 -1.14 7.70
CA GLY A 187 28.56 -2.03 7.08
C GLY A 187 27.27 -2.22 7.88
N ASP A 188 27.23 -1.82 9.15
CA ASP A 188 25.99 -1.72 9.92
C ASP A 188 25.18 -0.47 9.49
N ASP A 189 23.89 -0.40 9.84
CA ASP A 189 23.08 0.80 9.57
C ASP A 189 23.55 1.98 10.45
N GLU A 190 24.27 2.92 9.84
CA GLU A 190 24.75 4.15 10.46
C GLU A 190 23.64 5.14 10.84
N ARG A 191 22.35 4.78 10.73
CA ARG A 191 21.21 5.53 11.32
C ARG A 191 20.74 4.93 12.64
N THR A 192 21.45 3.94 13.17
CA THR A 192 21.09 3.32 14.45
C THR A 192 21.40 4.26 15.61
N ALA A 193 20.41 4.50 16.47
CA ALA A 193 20.58 5.18 17.76
C ALA A 193 21.16 4.23 18.81
N LEU A 194 22.20 4.69 19.50
CA LEU A 194 22.92 3.94 20.53
C LEU A 194 22.41 4.27 21.93
N CYS A 195 22.76 3.44 22.91
CA CYS A 195 22.55 3.72 24.33
C CYS A 195 23.87 3.69 25.07
N THR A 196 24.11 4.68 25.92
CA THR A 196 25.34 4.83 26.73
C THR A 196 25.00 5.29 28.15
N ASP A 197 25.89 5.00 29.11
CA ASP A 197 25.80 5.40 30.51
C ASP A 197 26.64 6.64 30.85
N GLU A 198 27.42 7.17 29.91
CA GLU A 198 28.42 8.24 30.11
C GLU A 198 27.89 9.51 30.81
N PHE A 199 26.60 9.84 30.62
CA PHE A 199 25.97 11.00 31.23
C PHE A 199 24.83 10.67 32.20
N SER A 200 24.73 9.40 32.62
CA SER A 200 23.70 8.91 33.53
C SER A 200 24.11 8.94 35.00
N ASP A 201 25.35 9.31 35.32
CA ASP A 201 25.81 9.49 36.70
C ASP A 201 25.23 10.75 37.36
N ILE A 202 24.88 10.64 38.65
CA ILE A 202 24.29 11.72 39.47
C ILE A 202 25.23 12.92 39.69
N SER A 203 26.54 12.72 39.56
CA SER A 203 27.54 13.80 39.65
C SER A 203 27.76 14.43 38.28
N PRO A 204 27.86 15.78 38.15
CA PRO A 204 27.72 16.78 39.21
C PRO A 204 26.25 17.04 39.58
N LEU A 205 26.01 17.49 40.81
CA LEU A 205 24.66 17.81 41.32
C LEU A 205 24.05 19.09 40.74
N SER A 206 24.85 19.90 40.07
CA SER A 206 24.44 21.11 39.33
C SER A 206 25.46 21.40 38.25
N GLY A 207 25.03 22.01 37.13
CA GLY A 207 25.89 22.36 36.01
C GLY A 207 26.31 21.18 35.13
N GLY A 208 25.62 20.04 35.24
CA GLY A 208 25.90 18.87 34.41
C GLY A 208 25.67 19.18 32.94
N ASN A 209 26.69 18.97 32.10
CA ASN A 209 26.61 19.21 30.66
C ASN A 209 26.50 17.89 29.91
N VAL A 210 25.49 17.77 29.05
CA VAL A 210 25.29 16.63 28.15
C VAL A 210 25.47 17.15 26.73
N ALA A 211 26.47 16.63 26.03
CA ALA A 211 26.69 16.93 24.62
C ALA A 211 26.51 15.66 23.81
N PHE A 212 25.62 15.72 22.82
CA PHE A 212 25.41 14.66 21.84
C PHE A 212 25.88 15.16 20.48
N SER A 213 26.96 14.56 19.96
CA SER A 213 27.47 14.81 18.61
C SER A 213 26.86 13.81 17.63
N THR A 214 26.25 14.28 16.56
CA THR A 214 25.45 13.42 15.67
C THR A 214 26.31 12.47 14.84
N LEU A 215 27.54 12.88 14.50
CA LEU A 215 28.48 12.12 13.67
C LEU A 215 29.53 11.33 14.48
N GLU A 216 29.54 11.46 15.80
CA GLU A 216 30.52 10.76 16.65
C GLU A 216 30.31 9.23 16.60
N GLY A 217 31.43 8.50 16.47
CA GLY A 217 31.41 7.03 16.39
C GLY A 217 30.83 6.45 15.09
N ARG A 218 30.59 7.27 14.06
CA ARG A 218 30.05 6.84 12.75
C ARG A 218 31.15 6.68 11.70
N PRO A 219 31.33 5.48 11.12
CA PRO A 219 32.38 5.22 10.14
C PRO A 219 32.42 6.19 8.98
N SER A 220 31.28 6.55 8.37
CA SER A 220 31.26 7.39 7.16
C SER A 220 31.41 8.90 7.41
N ALA A 221 31.63 9.33 8.66
CA ALA A 221 31.68 10.74 9.03
C ALA A 221 32.79 11.52 8.28
N TYR A 222 33.93 10.89 7.98
CA TYR A 222 35.02 11.51 7.22
C TYR A 222 34.68 11.73 5.74
N ASN A 223 33.66 11.05 5.22
CA ASN A 223 33.17 11.18 3.84
C ASN A 223 31.69 11.58 3.81
N PHE A 224 31.31 12.51 4.68
CA PHE A 224 29.93 12.96 4.85
C PHE A 224 29.28 13.47 3.55
N ASP A 225 30.05 14.20 2.71
CA ASP A 225 29.54 14.77 1.44
C ASP A 225 29.03 13.71 0.46
N GLN A 226 29.53 12.47 0.53
CA GLN A 226 29.09 11.36 -0.31
C GLN A 226 28.13 10.40 0.40
N SER A 227 27.97 10.52 1.73
CA SER A 227 27.13 9.63 2.53
C SER A 227 25.70 10.15 2.67
N VAL A 228 24.82 9.73 1.77
CA VAL A 228 23.37 10.03 1.84
C VAL A 228 22.77 9.59 3.18
N VAL A 229 23.22 8.44 3.70
CA VAL A 229 22.78 7.87 4.98
C VAL A 229 23.05 8.84 6.14
N LEU A 230 24.25 9.45 6.18
CA LEU A 230 24.59 10.39 7.23
C LEU A 230 23.93 11.77 7.02
N GLN A 231 23.75 12.19 5.78
CA GLN A 231 23.01 13.43 5.46
C GLN A 231 21.56 13.35 5.97
N GLU A 232 20.89 12.21 5.80
CA GLU A 232 19.59 11.93 6.41
C GLU A 232 19.66 11.82 7.93
N TRP A 233 20.71 11.17 8.47
CA TRP A 233 20.91 11.02 9.91
C TRP A 233 21.07 12.35 10.65
N VAL A 234 21.73 13.35 10.06
CA VAL A 234 21.86 14.67 10.70
C VAL A 234 20.65 15.57 10.48
N THR A 235 19.79 15.24 9.49
CA THR A 235 18.59 16.04 9.18
C THR A 235 17.56 15.94 10.31
N ALA A 236 17.08 17.08 10.81
CA ALA A 236 15.92 17.15 11.71
C ALA A 236 15.08 18.41 11.46
N THR A 237 13.76 18.29 11.56
CA THR A 237 12.78 19.39 11.60
C THR A 237 12.30 19.68 13.01
N ASP A 238 12.27 18.65 13.86
CA ASP A 238 11.77 18.71 15.22
C ASP A 238 12.64 17.85 16.12
N LEU A 239 12.80 18.27 17.37
CA LEU A 239 13.57 17.57 18.39
C LEU A 239 12.71 17.35 19.61
N LEU A 240 12.82 16.17 20.20
CA LEU A 240 12.10 15.80 21.43
C LEU A 240 13.08 15.20 22.42
N ILE A 241 13.19 15.83 23.59
CA ILE A 241 13.94 15.29 24.73
C ILE A 241 12.93 14.67 25.69
N SER A 242 13.06 13.36 25.94
CA SER A 242 12.21 12.64 26.89
C SER A 242 13.02 12.30 28.14
N LEU A 243 12.64 12.89 29.27
CA LEU A 243 13.27 12.72 30.58
C LEU A 243 12.50 11.63 31.33
N ASP A 244 13.11 10.44 31.48
CA ASP A 244 12.37 9.22 31.85
C ASP A 244 12.58 8.77 33.30
N ARG A 245 13.77 9.01 33.88
CA ARG A 245 14.05 8.65 35.29
C ARG A 245 15.00 9.65 35.96
N ILE A 246 14.63 10.11 37.16
CA ILE A 246 15.48 10.99 37.98
C ILE A 246 16.52 10.16 38.73
N ASN A 247 17.76 10.66 38.81
CA ASN A 247 18.80 10.12 39.69
C ASN A 247 18.53 10.45 41.16
N THR A 248 18.52 9.43 42.02
CA THR A 248 18.31 9.56 43.47
C THR A 248 19.46 8.93 44.26
N PHE A 249 19.62 9.31 45.54
CA PHE A 249 20.58 8.68 46.45
C PHE A 249 20.01 7.44 47.17
N GLY A 250 18.78 7.01 46.84
CA GLY A 250 18.07 5.93 47.53
C GLY A 250 17.29 6.37 48.77
N ASP A 251 17.27 7.67 49.07
CA ASP A 251 16.54 8.29 50.18
C ASP A 251 15.04 8.46 49.90
N GLU A 252 14.60 8.26 48.65
CA GLU A 252 13.19 8.20 48.28
C GLU A 252 12.43 7.04 48.93
N PHE A 253 13.13 5.99 49.37
CA PHE A 253 12.53 4.83 50.03
C PHE A 253 11.70 5.22 51.26
N PHE A 254 12.10 6.30 51.95
CA PHE A 254 11.43 6.78 53.15
C PHE A 254 10.16 7.59 52.87
N LYS A 255 9.88 7.94 51.59
CA LYS A 255 8.72 8.72 51.14
C LYS A 255 8.49 10.04 51.93
N ASP A 256 9.56 10.62 52.46
CA ASP A 256 9.49 11.88 53.18
C ASP A 256 9.18 13.03 52.20
N ALA A 257 8.15 13.83 52.50
CA ALA A 257 7.67 14.89 51.63
C ALA A 257 8.75 15.95 51.33
N LYS A 258 9.64 16.27 52.28
CA LYS A 258 10.76 17.19 52.05
C LYS A 258 11.79 16.55 51.15
N VAL A 259 12.07 15.25 51.31
CA VAL A 259 12.97 14.46 50.45
C VAL A 259 12.49 14.47 49.00
N LEU A 260 11.22 14.13 48.78
CA LEU A 260 10.65 14.05 47.43
C LEU A 260 10.61 15.40 46.69
N ARG A 261 10.57 16.52 47.42
CA ARG A 261 10.60 17.89 46.85
C ARG A 261 11.98 18.35 46.36
N SER A 262 13.06 17.59 46.58
CA SER A 262 14.38 17.92 46.01
C SER A 262 14.70 17.24 44.69
N TYR A 263 13.84 16.35 44.23
CA TYR A 263 14.06 15.61 43.01
C TYR A 263 13.14 16.15 41.93
N PHE A 264 13.71 16.89 40.98
CA PHE A 264 13.02 17.49 39.84
C PHE A 264 14.02 17.65 38.69
N TYR A 265 13.53 17.86 37.47
CA TYR A 265 14.36 18.20 36.33
C TYR A 265 14.49 19.72 36.20
N ALA A 266 15.70 20.22 36.03
CA ALA A 266 15.92 21.61 35.66
C ALA A 266 17.05 21.76 34.64
N ILE A 267 16.79 22.50 33.57
CA ILE A 267 17.71 22.72 32.46
C ILE A 267 17.86 24.22 32.25
N SER A 268 19.11 24.70 32.26
CA SER A 268 19.46 26.11 32.13
C SER A 268 19.79 26.55 30.70
N ASP A 269 20.06 25.59 29.81
CA ASP A 269 20.36 25.87 28.39
C ASP A 269 20.12 24.60 27.55
N PHE A 270 19.31 24.74 26.51
CA PHE A 270 19.07 23.77 25.44
C PHE A 270 19.55 24.37 24.12
N SER A 271 20.77 24.02 23.76
CA SER A 271 21.45 24.51 22.56
C SER A 271 21.50 23.42 21.49
N VAL A 272 21.20 23.79 20.25
CA VAL A 272 21.24 22.88 19.10
C VAL A 272 22.12 23.50 18.03
N GLY A 273 23.31 22.95 17.84
CA GLY A 273 24.25 23.44 16.83
C GLY A 273 23.94 22.81 15.47
N GLY A 274 23.64 23.63 14.47
CA GLY A 274 23.32 23.14 13.14
C GLY A 274 23.36 24.21 12.07
N ARG A 275 23.02 23.79 10.85
CA ARG A 275 22.90 24.65 9.67
C ARG A 275 21.57 24.41 9.02
N CYS A 276 21.02 25.47 8.44
CA CYS A 276 19.82 25.36 7.63
C CYS A 276 20.06 24.41 6.43
N LYS A 277 19.20 23.40 6.22
CA LYS A 277 19.40 22.40 5.17
C LYS A 277 19.01 22.97 3.81
N CYS A 278 20.01 23.23 2.97
CA CYS A 278 19.84 23.75 1.61
C CYS A 278 20.57 22.94 0.53
N ASN A 279 21.03 21.73 0.87
CA ASN A 279 21.72 20.82 -0.04
C ASN A 279 22.91 21.43 -0.80
N GLY A 280 23.55 22.46 -0.24
CA GLY A 280 24.69 23.13 -0.87
C GLY A 280 24.33 24.13 -1.98
N HIS A 281 23.05 24.47 -2.13
CA HIS A 281 22.55 25.40 -3.16
C HIS A 281 21.98 26.71 -2.59
N ALA A 282 22.26 27.04 -1.33
CA ALA A 282 21.96 28.37 -0.78
C ALA A 282 22.94 28.74 0.32
N SER A 283 23.30 30.02 0.41
CA SER A 283 24.15 30.57 1.47
C SER A 283 23.37 31.12 2.66
N GLU A 284 22.04 31.24 2.55
CA GLU A 284 21.19 31.74 3.62
C GLU A 284 19.76 31.19 3.56
N CYS A 285 19.07 31.32 4.68
CA CYS A 285 17.66 31.02 4.81
C CYS A 285 16.87 32.28 5.18
N VAL A 286 15.72 32.45 4.54
CA VAL A 286 14.86 33.63 4.64
C VAL A 286 13.44 33.21 5.01
N GLU A 287 12.63 34.15 5.50
CA GLU A 287 11.21 33.89 5.73
C GLU A 287 10.46 33.77 4.40
N GLY A 288 9.68 32.70 4.24
CA GLY A 288 8.88 32.44 3.05
C GLY A 288 7.55 33.20 3.04
N GLU A 289 6.93 33.30 1.85
CA GLU A 289 5.68 34.05 1.63
C GLU A 289 4.48 33.58 2.47
N HIS A 290 4.48 32.33 2.93
CA HIS A 290 3.37 31.71 3.68
C HIS A 290 3.65 31.61 5.19
N GLY A 291 4.71 32.26 5.68
CA GLY A 291 5.25 32.04 7.02
C GLY A 291 6.09 30.76 7.09
N GLY A 292 7.20 30.80 7.82
CA GLY A 292 8.15 29.69 7.93
C GLY A 292 9.47 29.93 7.18
N LEU A 293 10.54 29.30 7.64
CA LEU A 293 11.89 29.50 7.13
C LEU A 293 12.11 28.66 5.85
N VAL A 294 12.70 29.23 4.79
CA VAL A 294 13.04 28.54 3.53
C VAL A 294 14.43 28.93 3.04
N CYS A 295 15.07 28.10 2.22
CA CYS A 295 16.35 28.45 1.61
C CYS A 295 16.19 29.48 0.50
N SER A 296 17.13 30.43 0.41
CA SER A 296 17.25 31.32 -0.76
C SER A 296 17.98 30.58 -1.89
N CYS A 297 17.24 29.71 -2.60
CA CYS A 297 17.82 28.75 -3.53
C CYS A 297 18.51 29.41 -4.73
N GLN A 298 19.70 28.91 -5.05
CA GLN A 298 20.55 29.26 -6.19
C GLN A 298 20.72 28.04 -7.10
N HIS A 299 21.67 28.06 -8.04
CA HIS A 299 21.98 26.92 -8.91
C HIS A 299 20.78 26.41 -9.73
N HIS A 300 19.82 27.28 -9.99
CA HIS A 300 18.53 26.96 -10.59
C HIS A 300 17.74 25.85 -9.87
N THR A 301 17.91 25.76 -8.55
CA THR A 301 17.18 24.85 -7.67
C THR A 301 16.00 25.55 -7.00
N ALA A 302 15.03 24.76 -6.54
CA ALA A 302 13.78 25.22 -5.95
C ALA A 302 13.34 24.29 -4.81
N GLY A 303 12.33 24.73 -4.06
CA GLY A 303 11.80 24.03 -2.88
C GLY A 303 12.39 24.54 -1.57
N ALA A 304 11.77 24.19 -0.44
CA ALA A 304 12.16 24.71 0.87
C ALA A 304 13.63 24.42 1.23
N ASP A 305 14.18 23.29 0.77
CA ASP A 305 15.55 22.83 1.03
C ASP A 305 16.42 22.84 -0.25
N CYS A 306 15.97 23.48 -1.33
CA CYS A 306 16.62 23.42 -2.64
C CYS A 306 16.76 21.99 -3.20
N GLN A 307 15.76 21.15 -2.93
CA GLN A 307 15.76 19.72 -3.19
C GLN A 307 15.23 19.30 -4.58
N LYS A 308 14.90 20.27 -5.43
CA LYS A 308 14.43 20.02 -6.80
C LYS A 308 14.94 21.10 -7.75
N CYS A 309 14.89 20.85 -9.04
CA CYS A 309 15.20 21.87 -10.05
C CYS A 309 14.02 22.81 -10.27
N HIS A 310 14.31 24.04 -10.70
CA HIS A 310 13.27 24.94 -11.23
C HIS A 310 12.55 24.31 -12.43
N PRO A 311 11.28 24.68 -12.68
CA PRO A 311 10.63 24.40 -13.95
C PRO A 311 11.54 24.82 -15.12
N PHE A 312 11.60 24.00 -16.17
CA PHE A 312 12.47 24.18 -17.34
C PHE A 312 13.99 23.94 -17.17
N TYR A 313 14.45 23.63 -15.96
CA TYR A 313 15.85 23.27 -15.69
C TYR A 313 16.03 21.77 -15.38
N GLN A 314 15.44 20.92 -16.22
CA GLN A 314 15.37 19.47 -16.01
C GLN A 314 16.19 18.68 -17.05
N ASP A 315 17.29 19.25 -17.55
CA ASP A 315 18.13 18.56 -18.55
C ASP A 315 18.99 17.43 -17.96
N ARG A 316 19.27 17.50 -16.65
CA ARG A 316 19.91 16.43 -15.88
C ARG A 316 19.19 16.21 -14.54
N PRO A 317 19.35 15.04 -13.89
CA PRO A 317 18.80 14.82 -12.56
C PRO A 317 19.32 15.85 -11.55
N TRP A 318 18.46 16.25 -10.62
CA TRP A 318 18.89 17.03 -9.45
C TRP A 318 19.90 16.24 -8.63
N ALA A 319 20.94 16.90 -8.14
CA ALA A 319 21.90 16.34 -7.19
C ALA A 319 22.39 17.42 -6.23
N ARG A 320 22.65 17.02 -4.98
CA ARG A 320 23.23 17.87 -3.93
C ARG A 320 24.61 18.39 -4.34
N ALA A 321 24.94 19.65 -4.04
CA ALA A 321 26.27 20.18 -4.30
C ALA A 321 27.35 19.53 -3.39
N THR A 322 28.49 19.18 -3.97
CA THR A 322 29.65 18.59 -3.29
C THR A 322 30.82 19.56 -3.26
N GLY A 323 31.92 19.20 -2.60
CA GLY A 323 33.15 20.00 -2.64
C GLY A 323 33.73 20.15 -4.06
N ASP A 324 33.45 19.20 -4.96
CA ASP A 324 34.01 19.14 -6.30
C ASP A 324 33.09 19.73 -7.38
N SER A 325 31.77 19.79 -7.14
CA SER A 325 30.80 20.29 -8.10
C SER A 325 29.57 20.92 -7.44
N ALA A 326 29.13 22.06 -7.96
CA ALA A 326 27.89 22.71 -7.53
C ALA A 326 26.62 21.93 -7.87
N ASN A 327 26.70 20.98 -8.83
CA ASN A 327 25.58 20.17 -9.29
C ASN A 327 24.33 21.00 -9.62
N GLU A 328 24.51 22.13 -10.30
CA GLU A 328 23.45 23.03 -10.69
C GLU A 328 22.47 22.40 -11.67
N CYS A 329 21.21 22.82 -11.61
CA CYS A 329 20.22 22.37 -12.56
C CYS A 329 20.45 23.02 -13.92
N LEU A 330 20.37 22.23 -14.99
CA LEU A 330 20.66 22.65 -16.35
C LEU A 330 19.38 22.90 -17.13
N LYS A 331 19.36 24.02 -17.86
CA LYS A 331 18.24 24.47 -18.68
C LYS A 331 18.00 23.51 -19.85
N CYS A 332 16.76 23.13 -20.07
CA CYS A 332 16.38 22.33 -21.24
C CYS A 332 16.54 23.12 -22.54
N ASN A 333 16.97 22.42 -23.60
CA ASN A 333 17.00 22.97 -24.95
C ASN A 333 15.74 22.57 -25.72
N CYS A 334 14.83 23.52 -25.92
CA CYS A 334 13.58 23.32 -26.67
C CYS A 334 13.50 24.16 -27.94
N SER A 335 14.63 24.58 -28.49
CA SER A 335 14.70 25.38 -29.73
C SER A 335 13.88 26.69 -29.69
N GLY A 336 13.56 27.20 -28.50
CA GLY A 336 12.65 28.35 -28.29
C GLY A 336 11.16 28.06 -28.52
N ARG A 337 10.80 26.80 -28.78
CA ARG A 337 9.43 26.38 -29.14
C ARG A 337 8.67 25.74 -27.98
N SER A 338 9.29 25.58 -26.82
CA SER A 338 8.62 25.27 -25.56
C SER A 338 9.33 25.94 -24.39
N ASP A 339 8.55 26.29 -23.36
CA ASP A 339 9.03 26.86 -22.09
C ASP A 339 8.90 25.84 -20.93
N GLU A 340 8.57 24.58 -21.26
CA GLU A 340 8.39 23.49 -20.31
C GLU A 340 9.10 22.21 -20.80
N CYS A 341 9.73 21.50 -19.86
CA CYS A 341 10.36 20.22 -20.15
C CYS A 341 10.27 19.28 -18.95
N VAL A 342 10.38 18.00 -19.23
CA VAL A 342 10.45 16.91 -18.26
C VAL A 342 11.74 16.13 -18.47
N PHE A 343 12.31 15.60 -17.39
CA PHE A 343 13.50 14.77 -17.47
C PHE A 343 13.17 13.35 -17.97
N ASP A 344 13.90 12.88 -18.98
CA ASP A 344 13.87 11.51 -19.48
C ASP A 344 15.21 10.80 -19.26
N VAL A 345 15.15 9.69 -18.52
CA VAL A 345 16.32 8.91 -18.12
C VAL A 345 16.97 8.14 -19.26
N GLU A 346 16.19 7.64 -20.24
CA GLU A 346 16.72 6.87 -21.37
C GLU A 346 17.46 7.79 -22.35
N GLN A 347 16.89 8.97 -22.61
CA GLN A 347 17.53 10.01 -23.40
C GLN A 347 18.85 10.45 -22.73
N TYR A 348 18.82 10.74 -21.43
CA TYR A 348 20.01 11.13 -20.68
C TYR A 348 21.13 10.08 -20.75
N ARG A 349 20.81 8.79 -20.61
CA ARG A 349 21.78 7.70 -20.73
C ARG A 349 22.45 7.63 -22.11
N SER A 350 21.71 7.99 -23.16
CA SER A 350 22.18 7.89 -24.55
C SER A 350 22.96 9.13 -25.03
N THR A 351 22.58 10.34 -24.61
CA THR A 351 23.13 11.61 -25.14
C THR A 351 23.83 12.47 -24.10
N GLY A 352 23.64 12.20 -22.80
CA GLY A 352 24.07 13.08 -21.70
C GLY A 352 23.13 14.27 -21.43
N SER A 353 22.04 14.42 -22.20
CA SER A 353 20.99 15.44 -22.03
C SER A 353 19.63 14.76 -22.00
N GLY A 354 18.92 14.91 -20.89
CA GLY A 354 17.66 14.23 -20.60
C GLY A 354 16.44 15.11 -20.73
N GLY A 355 16.60 16.41 -21.03
CA GLY A 355 15.46 17.31 -21.13
C GLY A 355 14.60 16.99 -22.35
N ARG A 356 13.37 16.52 -22.13
CA ARG A 356 12.33 16.37 -23.15
C ARG A 356 11.32 17.49 -23.03
N CYS A 357 11.18 18.26 -24.08
CA CYS A 357 10.22 19.36 -24.17
C CYS A 357 8.78 18.85 -24.23
N VAL A 358 7.87 19.56 -23.55
CA VAL A 358 6.43 19.27 -23.60
C VAL A 358 5.71 20.43 -24.27
N SER A 359 4.56 20.15 -24.89
CA SER A 359 3.74 21.19 -25.53
C SER A 359 4.49 22.05 -26.56
N CYS A 360 5.22 21.39 -27.47
CA CYS A 360 5.94 22.06 -28.56
C CYS A 360 5.00 22.95 -29.39
N ARG A 361 5.33 24.24 -29.51
CA ARG A 361 4.60 25.24 -30.31
C ARG A 361 4.95 25.11 -31.81
N ASP A 362 4.20 25.81 -32.66
CA ASP A 362 4.47 25.95 -34.10
C ASP A 362 4.50 24.61 -34.88
N ASP A 363 3.61 23.67 -34.49
CA ASP A 363 3.47 22.33 -35.08
C ASP A 363 4.80 21.55 -35.17
N THR A 364 5.67 21.79 -34.19
CA THR A 364 6.92 21.06 -34.00
C THR A 364 6.72 19.82 -33.12
N ASP A 365 7.62 18.85 -33.27
CA ASP A 365 7.68 17.60 -32.54
C ASP A 365 9.15 17.22 -32.29
N GLY A 366 9.38 16.17 -31.51
CA GLY A 366 10.71 15.70 -31.12
C GLY A 366 11.09 16.13 -29.69
N PRO A 367 12.11 15.49 -29.11
CA PRO A 367 12.52 15.74 -27.73
C PRO A 367 12.95 17.19 -27.46
N HIS A 368 13.37 17.94 -28.47
CA HIS A 368 13.84 19.33 -28.39
C HIS A 368 12.99 20.28 -29.26
N CYS A 369 11.79 19.84 -29.69
CA CYS A 369 10.94 20.54 -30.65
C CYS A 369 11.67 20.89 -31.96
N GLU A 370 12.57 20.01 -32.39
CA GLU A 370 13.54 20.25 -33.46
C GLU A 370 13.08 19.84 -34.85
N ARG A 371 11.96 19.12 -34.97
CA ARG A 371 11.38 18.68 -36.25
C ARG A 371 9.92 19.08 -36.36
N CYS A 372 9.36 19.03 -37.57
CA CYS A 372 7.92 19.22 -37.74
C CYS A 372 7.17 17.95 -37.33
N ARG A 373 5.95 18.17 -36.82
CA ARG A 373 4.97 17.12 -36.61
C ARG A 373 4.62 16.46 -37.94
N GLU A 374 4.13 15.22 -37.89
CA GLU A 374 3.66 14.54 -39.10
C GLU A 374 2.65 15.37 -39.90
N ASN A 375 2.70 15.22 -41.22
CA ASN A 375 1.93 15.95 -42.22
C ASN A 375 2.23 17.46 -42.28
N HIS A 376 3.39 17.88 -41.77
CA HIS A 376 3.90 19.25 -41.87
C HIS A 376 5.32 19.24 -42.44
N HIS A 377 5.73 20.37 -43.01
CA HIS A 377 7.07 20.59 -43.54
C HIS A 377 7.55 22.01 -43.23
N ARG A 378 8.86 22.22 -43.34
CA ARG A 378 9.47 23.55 -43.30
C ARG A 378 10.78 23.52 -44.09
N GLU A 379 11.16 24.66 -44.65
CA GLU A 379 12.39 24.79 -45.43
C GLU A 379 13.59 25.13 -44.53
N SER A 380 13.37 25.94 -43.48
CA SER A 380 14.40 26.36 -42.52
C SER A 380 13.95 26.16 -41.06
N SER A 381 14.90 25.94 -40.15
CA SER A 381 14.63 25.73 -38.71
C SER A 381 14.06 26.96 -37.99
N GLN A 382 14.21 28.15 -38.56
CA GLN A 382 13.66 29.39 -38.02
C GLN A 382 12.19 29.61 -38.39
N GLU A 383 11.71 28.94 -39.44
CA GLU A 383 10.34 29.07 -39.92
C GLU A 383 9.36 28.13 -39.19
N PRO A 384 8.08 28.51 -39.09
CA PRO A 384 7.04 27.64 -38.53
C PRO A 384 6.78 26.45 -39.46
N CYS A 385 6.32 25.34 -38.88
CA CYS A 385 5.94 24.17 -39.67
C CYS A 385 4.62 24.44 -40.41
N LEU A 386 4.60 24.24 -41.72
CA LEU A 386 3.45 24.43 -42.58
C LEU A 386 2.78 23.07 -42.90
N PRO A 387 1.45 23.00 -42.95
CA PRO A 387 0.75 21.76 -43.25
C PRO A 387 0.90 21.34 -44.71
N CYS A 388 1.14 20.05 -44.95
CA CYS A 388 1.34 19.47 -46.28
C CYS A 388 0.10 19.54 -47.18
N ASN A 389 -1.10 19.34 -46.60
CA ASN A 389 -2.39 19.32 -47.32
C ASN A 389 -2.45 18.33 -48.51
N CYS A 390 -1.82 17.16 -48.37
CA CYS A 390 -1.89 16.09 -49.37
C CYS A 390 -3.28 15.43 -49.39
N ASN A 391 -3.84 15.19 -50.58
CA ASN A 391 -5.15 14.54 -50.71
C ASN A 391 -5.09 13.08 -50.23
N ILE A 392 -5.93 12.73 -49.24
CA ILE A 392 -5.93 11.38 -48.62
C ILE A 392 -6.19 10.23 -49.59
N ASN A 393 -6.98 10.48 -50.65
CA ASN A 393 -7.37 9.47 -51.61
C ASN A 393 -6.41 9.40 -52.80
N GLY A 394 -5.82 10.54 -53.17
CA GLY A 394 -4.94 10.64 -54.33
C GLY A 394 -3.46 10.52 -54.03
N SER A 395 -3.04 10.77 -52.79
CA SER A 395 -1.63 10.68 -52.36
C SER A 395 -1.29 9.29 -51.81
N VAL A 396 -0.04 8.89 -51.96
CA VAL A 396 0.53 7.66 -51.38
C VAL A 396 0.73 7.82 -49.88
N SER A 397 1.17 9.01 -49.45
CA SER A 397 1.34 9.43 -48.05
C SER A 397 0.76 10.83 -47.86
N LEU A 398 0.34 11.15 -46.63
CA LEU A 398 -0.09 12.50 -46.25
C LEU A 398 1.10 13.42 -45.94
N GLN A 399 2.29 12.84 -45.72
CA GLN A 399 3.54 13.57 -45.57
C GLN A 399 4.09 13.99 -46.93
N CYS A 400 4.44 15.27 -47.04
CA CYS A 400 5.07 15.88 -48.21
C CYS A 400 6.59 15.99 -48.06
N ASP A 401 7.27 16.32 -49.16
CA ASP A 401 8.70 16.67 -49.14
C ASP A 401 8.97 18.03 -48.47
N ALA A 402 10.24 18.43 -48.35
CA ALA A 402 10.63 19.69 -47.70
C ALA A 402 10.04 20.93 -48.40
N GLU A 403 9.72 20.83 -49.70
CA GLU A 403 9.09 21.89 -50.49
C GLU A 403 7.55 21.83 -50.48
N GLY A 404 6.94 20.85 -49.80
CA GLY A 404 5.50 20.75 -49.64
C GLY A 404 4.78 19.93 -50.71
N ARG A 405 5.47 19.15 -51.55
CA ARG A 405 4.88 18.37 -52.65
C ARG A 405 4.50 16.95 -52.22
N CYS A 406 3.37 16.47 -52.74
CA CYS A 406 2.79 15.18 -52.39
C CYS A 406 3.08 14.12 -53.46
N ALA A 407 3.32 12.87 -53.03
CA ALA A 407 3.49 11.74 -53.93
C ALA A 407 2.14 11.17 -54.37
N CYS A 408 1.81 11.21 -55.68
CA CYS A 408 0.49 10.80 -56.19
C CYS A 408 0.38 9.33 -56.62
N ARG A 409 -0.82 8.76 -56.47
CA ARG A 409 -1.18 7.39 -56.91
C ARG A 409 -1.39 7.32 -58.43
N VAL A 410 -1.36 6.11 -58.97
CA VAL A 410 -1.52 5.86 -60.41
C VAL A 410 -2.89 6.32 -60.91
N GLY A 411 -2.93 7.06 -62.02
CA GLY A 411 -4.15 7.66 -62.56
C GLY A 411 -4.55 9.01 -61.94
N VAL A 412 -3.80 9.47 -60.92
CA VAL A 412 -3.99 10.76 -60.22
C VAL A 412 -2.84 11.72 -60.56
N THR A 413 -3.07 13.04 -60.49
CA THR A 413 -2.08 14.10 -60.78
C THR A 413 -2.34 15.37 -59.95
N GLY A 414 -1.41 16.32 -59.98
CA GLY A 414 -1.44 17.60 -59.23
C GLY A 414 -0.48 17.65 -58.03
N GLU A 415 0.00 18.83 -57.63
CA GLU A 415 0.97 19.00 -56.51
C GLU A 415 0.47 18.47 -55.16
N LYS A 416 -0.86 18.43 -54.99
CA LYS A 416 -1.58 17.89 -53.82
C LYS A 416 -2.33 16.59 -54.12
N CYS A 417 -2.16 16.04 -55.32
CA CYS A 417 -2.75 14.79 -55.80
C CYS A 417 -4.29 14.75 -55.77
N ASP A 418 -4.94 15.80 -56.27
CA ASP A 418 -6.39 16.02 -56.17
C ASP A 418 -7.14 15.85 -57.51
N THR A 419 -6.47 15.52 -58.61
CA THR A 419 -7.09 15.47 -59.96
C THR A 419 -6.87 14.14 -60.70
N CYS A 420 -7.89 13.67 -61.45
CA CYS A 420 -7.81 12.44 -62.27
C CYS A 420 -7.29 12.69 -63.69
N ARG A 421 -6.50 11.74 -64.22
CA ARG A 421 -6.02 11.73 -65.60
C ARG A 421 -7.13 11.32 -66.60
N ALA A 422 -7.10 11.83 -67.84
CA ALA A 422 -8.10 11.52 -68.87
C ALA A 422 -8.25 10.01 -69.16
N GLY A 423 -9.48 9.55 -69.41
CA GLY A 423 -9.83 8.12 -69.54
C GLY A 423 -10.09 7.43 -68.19
N PHE A 424 -9.90 8.15 -67.09
CA PHE A 424 -10.21 7.73 -65.73
C PHE A 424 -11.15 8.76 -65.07
N HIS A 425 -11.99 8.30 -64.15
CA HIS A 425 -12.95 9.11 -63.43
C HIS A 425 -13.00 8.71 -61.95
N SER A 426 -13.62 9.57 -61.14
CA SER A 426 -13.91 9.33 -59.72
C SER A 426 -12.68 8.98 -58.85
N LEU A 427 -12.04 10.01 -58.29
CA LEU A 427 -10.92 9.89 -57.33
C LEU A 427 -11.41 9.26 -56.01
N GLY A 428 -11.05 8.01 -55.76
CA GLY A 428 -11.37 7.25 -54.54
C GLY A 428 -10.13 6.75 -53.79
N PRO A 429 -10.28 5.93 -52.74
CA PRO A 429 -9.18 5.47 -51.87
C PRO A 429 -8.02 4.75 -52.60
N GLY A 430 -8.28 4.25 -53.82
CA GLY A 430 -7.30 3.59 -54.68
C GLY A 430 -6.77 4.43 -55.84
N GLY A 431 -7.10 5.72 -55.94
CA GLY A 431 -6.85 6.56 -57.12
C GLY A 431 -8.08 6.70 -58.03
N CYS A 432 -7.88 6.84 -59.35
CA CYS A 432 -8.96 7.03 -60.34
C CYS A 432 -9.28 5.74 -61.13
N ARG A 433 -10.53 5.57 -61.60
CA ARG A 433 -11.04 4.32 -62.25
C ARG A 433 -11.28 4.48 -63.77
N PRO A 434 -11.03 3.46 -64.63
CA PRO A 434 -11.26 3.51 -66.09
C PRO A 434 -12.74 3.28 -66.52
N CYS A 435 -13.13 3.63 -67.76
CA CYS A 435 -14.52 3.51 -68.29
C CYS A 435 -14.84 2.24 -69.14
N GLU A 436 -16.10 1.73 -69.10
CA GLU A 436 -16.59 0.51 -69.81
C GLU A 436 -18.08 0.59 -70.29
N CYS A 437 -18.42 0.65 -71.60
CA CYS A 437 -19.82 0.80 -72.15
C CYS A 437 -20.33 -0.37 -73.04
N ASN A 438 -21.65 -0.66 -73.11
CA ASN A 438 -22.32 -1.81 -73.79
C ASN A 438 -23.09 -1.43 -75.09
N PRO A 439 -22.79 -2.06 -76.25
CA PRO A 439 -23.35 -1.67 -77.55
C PRO A 439 -24.85 -1.91 -77.76
N SER A 440 -25.50 -2.81 -77.02
CA SER A 440 -26.94 -3.08 -77.20
C SER A 440 -27.83 -1.95 -76.67
N GLY A 441 -27.30 -1.17 -75.72
CA GLY A 441 -28.02 -0.10 -75.03
C GLY A 441 -27.36 1.28 -75.04
N THR A 442 -26.10 1.43 -75.48
CA THR A 442 -25.39 2.72 -75.55
C THR A 442 -25.59 3.45 -76.89
N VAL A 443 -25.49 4.78 -76.82
CA VAL A 443 -25.51 5.72 -77.95
C VAL A 443 -24.13 6.40 -78.18
N ASP A 444 -23.28 6.66 -77.14
CA ASP A 444 -21.93 7.33 -77.19
C ASP A 444 -20.96 7.04 -75.97
N LEU A 445 -19.70 7.59 -75.92
CA LEU A 445 -18.60 7.44 -74.89
C LEU A 445 -18.87 8.06 -73.48
N CYS A 446 -18.04 7.76 -72.46
CA CYS A 446 -18.24 8.12 -71.03
C CYS A 446 -17.72 9.51 -70.58
N SER A 447 -18.21 10.05 -69.46
CA SER A 447 -17.76 11.33 -68.84
C SER A 447 -16.57 11.17 -67.84
N PRO A 448 -15.62 12.13 -67.75
CA PRO A 448 -14.43 12.05 -66.87
C PRO A 448 -14.69 12.37 -65.39
N LEU A 449 -15.85 12.92 -65.04
CA LEU A 449 -16.23 13.24 -63.65
C LEU A 449 -16.88 12.04 -62.96
N ASP A 450 -17.77 11.34 -63.68
CA ASP A 450 -18.65 10.32 -63.14
C ASP A 450 -18.62 8.99 -63.91
N GLY A 451 -17.95 8.91 -65.06
CA GLY A 451 -17.74 7.70 -65.84
C GLY A 451 -18.93 7.21 -66.64
N ARG A 452 -19.98 8.02 -66.81
CA ARG A 452 -21.30 7.56 -67.27
C ARG A 452 -21.43 7.50 -68.80
N CYS A 453 -21.87 6.35 -69.33
CA CYS A 453 -22.18 6.16 -70.75
C CYS A 453 -23.62 6.59 -71.08
N HIS A 454 -23.89 6.90 -72.35
CA HIS A 454 -25.15 7.49 -72.78
C HIS A 454 -26.14 6.41 -73.28
N CYS A 455 -27.33 6.20 -72.65
CA CYS A 455 -28.19 5.01 -72.85
C CYS A 455 -29.53 5.22 -73.61
N LYS A 456 -30.09 4.15 -74.20
CA LYS A 456 -31.43 4.07 -74.84
C LYS A 456 -32.62 4.23 -73.84
N PRO A 457 -33.86 4.55 -74.28
CA PRO A 457 -34.95 5.03 -73.41
C PRO A 457 -35.39 4.14 -72.23
N ASN A 458 -35.63 2.83 -72.41
CA ASN A 458 -35.97 1.89 -71.32
C ASN A 458 -34.75 1.06 -70.89
N VAL A 459 -33.55 1.58 -71.16
CA VAL A 459 -32.26 1.00 -70.81
C VAL A 459 -31.56 1.93 -69.86
N GLU A 460 -30.88 1.36 -68.88
CA GLU A 460 -30.07 2.09 -67.91
C GLU A 460 -28.78 1.32 -67.64
N GLY A 461 -28.08 1.71 -66.58
CA GLY A 461 -26.75 1.22 -66.27
C GLY A 461 -25.69 2.19 -66.74
N GLN A 462 -24.59 2.26 -65.98
CA GLN A 462 -23.46 3.12 -66.30
C GLN A 462 -22.91 2.82 -67.70
N SER A 463 -22.94 1.54 -68.08
CA SER A 463 -22.54 1.01 -69.36
C SER A 463 -23.72 0.80 -70.33
N CYS A 464 -24.95 1.15 -69.95
CA CYS A 464 -26.16 0.89 -70.75
C CYS A 464 -26.40 -0.59 -71.11
N ASP A 465 -26.20 -1.48 -70.15
CA ASP A 465 -26.25 -2.93 -70.34
C ASP A 465 -27.56 -3.59 -69.88
N ARG A 466 -28.46 -2.84 -69.24
CA ARG A 466 -29.62 -3.40 -68.52
C ARG A 466 -30.90 -2.64 -68.78
N CYS A 467 -32.02 -3.33 -68.69
CA CYS A 467 -33.34 -2.70 -68.69
C CYS A 467 -33.54 -1.84 -67.45
N LYS A 468 -34.31 -0.75 -67.60
CA LYS A 468 -34.84 0.01 -66.46
C LYS A 468 -35.73 -0.87 -65.58
N PRO A 469 -35.84 -0.61 -64.26
CA PRO A 469 -36.66 -1.41 -63.37
C PRO A 469 -38.12 -1.30 -63.77
N GLY A 470 -38.85 -2.40 -63.62
CA GLY A 470 -40.19 -2.53 -64.16
C GLY A 470 -40.20 -2.92 -65.63
N PHE A 471 -39.04 -3.17 -66.26
CA PHE A 471 -38.94 -3.65 -67.63
C PHE A 471 -37.93 -4.82 -67.78
N PHE A 472 -38.15 -5.71 -68.74
CA PHE A 472 -37.33 -6.89 -69.05
C PHE A 472 -37.14 -7.09 -70.56
N ASN A 473 -36.37 -8.11 -70.96
CA ASN A 473 -36.16 -8.52 -72.36
C ASN A 473 -35.52 -7.41 -73.26
N LEU A 474 -34.23 -7.11 -73.01
CA LEU A 474 -33.44 -6.14 -73.80
C LEU A 474 -33.15 -6.69 -75.20
N GLN A 475 -33.65 -6.00 -76.22
CA GLN A 475 -33.44 -6.40 -77.62
C GLN A 475 -32.86 -5.26 -78.44
N GLN A 476 -31.86 -5.55 -79.28
CA GLN A 476 -31.23 -4.55 -80.16
C GLN A 476 -32.26 -3.93 -81.13
N VAL A 477 -33.24 -4.73 -81.56
CA VAL A 477 -34.35 -4.33 -82.46
C VAL A 477 -35.47 -3.56 -81.75
N ASN A 478 -35.53 -3.57 -80.42
CA ASN A 478 -36.51 -2.79 -79.67
C ASN A 478 -36.02 -1.34 -79.57
N PRO A 479 -36.69 -0.35 -80.18
CA PRO A 479 -36.27 1.05 -80.14
C PRO A 479 -36.29 1.64 -78.73
N ALA A 480 -37.11 1.08 -77.84
CA ALA A 480 -37.13 1.44 -76.43
C ALA A 480 -36.16 0.57 -75.59
N GLY A 481 -35.62 -0.52 -76.15
CA GLY A 481 -34.76 -1.48 -75.45
C GLY A 481 -35.55 -2.61 -74.76
N CYS A 482 -36.41 -2.30 -73.78
CA CYS A 482 -37.06 -3.28 -72.88
C CYS A 482 -38.60 -3.11 -72.71
N GLN A 483 -39.32 -4.14 -72.23
CA GLN A 483 -40.80 -4.25 -72.07
C GLN A 483 -41.27 -4.33 -70.59
N PRO A 484 -42.47 -3.88 -70.17
CA PRO A 484 -42.83 -3.73 -68.74
C PRO A 484 -43.29 -4.99 -67.96
N CYS A 485 -43.16 -5.00 -66.62
CA CYS A 485 -43.51 -6.07 -65.65
C CYS A 485 -44.91 -5.88 -64.98
N PHE A 486 -45.55 -6.96 -64.48
CA PHE A 486 -46.85 -6.94 -63.79
C PHE A 486 -46.85 -7.44 -62.32
N CYS A 487 -46.34 -8.63 -61.99
CA CYS A 487 -46.03 -9.15 -60.63
C CYS A 487 -46.96 -8.77 -59.44
N PHE A 488 -48.29 -8.70 -59.66
CA PHE A 488 -49.31 -8.26 -58.68
C PHE A 488 -49.02 -6.91 -57.98
N GLY A 489 -48.13 -6.09 -58.53
CA GLY A 489 -47.70 -4.83 -57.91
C GLY A 489 -46.71 -4.97 -56.75
N HIS A 490 -46.26 -6.18 -56.40
CA HIS A 490 -45.28 -6.41 -55.34
C HIS A 490 -43.83 -6.40 -55.84
N SER A 491 -43.60 -6.62 -57.14
CA SER A 491 -42.27 -6.55 -57.74
C SER A 491 -42.27 -5.80 -59.07
N LEU A 492 -41.23 -5.01 -59.30
CA LEU A 492 -40.89 -4.45 -60.60
C LEU A 492 -39.73 -5.24 -61.25
N ALA A 493 -39.22 -6.26 -60.57
CA ALA A 493 -38.12 -7.09 -61.02
C ALA A 493 -38.68 -8.37 -61.63
N CYS A 494 -38.74 -8.40 -62.95
CA CYS A 494 -39.16 -9.56 -63.70
C CYS A 494 -38.15 -9.93 -64.78
N PHE A 495 -38.11 -11.19 -65.15
CA PHE A 495 -37.27 -11.70 -66.23
C PHE A 495 -38.04 -12.68 -67.09
N SER A 496 -37.52 -12.89 -68.30
CA SER A 496 -38.07 -13.82 -69.26
C SER A 496 -38.06 -15.25 -68.71
N SER A 497 -39.22 -15.90 -68.68
CA SER A 497 -39.35 -17.25 -68.14
C SER A 497 -38.72 -18.29 -69.06
N TRP A 498 -37.99 -19.23 -68.48
CA TRP A 498 -37.29 -20.30 -69.18
C TRP A 498 -38.10 -21.60 -69.26
N HIS A 499 -39.16 -21.72 -68.45
CA HIS A 499 -39.99 -22.92 -68.33
C HIS A 499 -41.22 -22.89 -69.24
N HIS A 500 -41.44 -21.76 -69.91
CA HIS A 500 -42.58 -21.52 -70.76
C HIS A 500 -42.16 -21.63 -72.22
N ALA A 501 -42.91 -22.42 -72.97
CA ALA A 501 -42.72 -22.59 -74.40
C ALA A 501 -43.82 -21.89 -75.18
N ALA A 502 -43.44 -21.28 -76.30
CA ALA A 502 -44.36 -20.67 -77.23
C ALA A 502 -45.21 -21.75 -77.91
N VAL A 503 -46.52 -21.63 -77.81
CA VAL A 503 -47.48 -22.52 -78.47
C VAL A 503 -48.47 -21.68 -79.25
N ASN A 504 -48.72 -22.04 -80.50
CA ASN A 504 -49.78 -21.44 -81.31
C ASN A 504 -51.09 -22.20 -81.08
N ILE A 505 -52.06 -21.54 -80.48
CA ILE A 505 -53.43 -22.03 -80.33
C ILE A 505 -54.16 -21.70 -81.63
N THR A 506 -54.59 -22.72 -82.39
CA THR A 506 -55.34 -22.57 -83.65
C THR A 506 -56.75 -23.19 -83.54
N SER A 507 -57.73 -22.59 -84.22
CA SER A 507 -59.12 -23.10 -84.30
C SER A 507 -59.73 -22.80 -85.67
N ASP A 508 -60.44 -23.77 -86.25
CA ASP A 508 -61.14 -23.74 -87.55
C ASP A 508 -62.67 -23.58 -87.43
N PHE A 509 -63.22 -23.53 -86.21
CA PHE A 509 -64.63 -23.20 -85.89
C PHE A 509 -65.71 -24.10 -86.53
N ILE A 510 -65.37 -25.34 -86.90
CA ILE A 510 -66.34 -26.31 -87.47
C ILE A 510 -67.25 -26.94 -86.39
N GLU A 511 -66.88 -26.89 -85.11
CA GLU A 511 -67.73 -27.29 -83.98
C GLU A 511 -67.83 -26.18 -82.92
N GLY A 512 -69.07 -25.81 -82.55
CA GLY A 512 -69.34 -24.74 -81.58
C GLY A 512 -69.02 -25.14 -80.15
N ILE A 513 -67.94 -24.58 -79.60
CA ILE A 513 -67.70 -24.04 -78.22
C ILE A 513 -66.17 -23.85 -78.10
N VAL A 514 -65.66 -22.60 -78.17
CA VAL A 514 -64.20 -22.33 -78.14
C VAL A 514 -63.79 -21.17 -77.22
N SER A 515 -64.59 -20.77 -76.22
CA SER A 515 -64.20 -19.67 -75.31
C SER A 515 -63.13 -20.06 -74.27
N ASP A 516 -63.18 -21.25 -73.68
CA ASP A 516 -62.25 -21.66 -72.61
C ASP A 516 -60.82 -21.96 -73.12
N LYS A 517 -60.66 -22.31 -74.41
CA LYS A 517 -59.34 -22.58 -75.02
C LYS A 517 -58.50 -21.31 -75.22
N PHE A 518 -59.14 -20.15 -75.38
CA PHE A 518 -58.44 -18.87 -75.62
C PHE A 518 -58.40 -17.96 -74.37
N LEU A 519 -59.22 -18.22 -73.32
CA LEU A 519 -59.42 -17.34 -72.14
C LEU A 519 -59.01 -17.97 -70.78
N GLY A 520 -58.06 -18.92 -70.76
CA GLY A 520 -57.50 -19.53 -69.53
C GLY A 520 -56.64 -18.58 -68.67
N HIS A 521 -55.62 -19.06 -67.94
CA HIS A 521 -54.73 -18.22 -67.11
C HIS A 521 -54.13 -17.05 -67.93
N HIS A 522 -54.75 -15.87 -67.82
CA HIS A 522 -54.59 -14.72 -68.71
C HIS A 522 -53.15 -14.17 -68.81
N ALA A 523 -52.26 -14.52 -67.86
CA ALA A 523 -50.87 -14.06 -67.82
C ALA A 523 -49.98 -14.61 -68.96
N HIS A 524 -50.35 -15.73 -69.60
CA HIS A 524 -49.45 -16.44 -70.52
C HIS A 524 -49.59 -16.00 -72.01
N SER A 525 -50.70 -15.37 -72.38
CA SER A 525 -50.99 -14.92 -73.76
C SER A 525 -50.84 -13.41 -73.97
N TYR A 526 -50.46 -12.66 -72.92
CA TYR A 526 -50.47 -11.20 -72.92
C TYR A 526 -49.41 -10.61 -73.87
N GLY A 527 -49.81 -9.72 -74.80
CA GLY A 527 -48.86 -9.05 -75.71
C GLY A 527 -48.49 -9.77 -76.99
N GLN A 528 -49.10 -10.93 -77.25
CA GLN A 528 -48.84 -11.75 -78.44
C GLN A 528 -49.79 -11.41 -79.60
N LEU A 529 -49.45 -11.85 -80.81
CA LEU A 529 -50.25 -11.60 -82.03
C LEU A 529 -51.41 -12.61 -82.13
N LEU A 530 -52.61 -12.10 -82.33
CA LEU A 530 -53.82 -12.82 -82.70
C LEU A 530 -54.05 -12.61 -84.21
N SER A 531 -54.14 -13.70 -84.97
CA SER A 531 -54.42 -13.67 -86.41
C SER A 531 -55.76 -14.34 -86.72
N ILE A 532 -56.55 -13.73 -87.61
CA ILE A 532 -57.89 -14.18 -88.02
C ILE A 532 -57.93 -14.20 -89.54
N THR A 533 -58.30 -15.33 -90.15
CA THR A 533 -58.28 -15.51 -91.62
C THR A 533 -59.65 -15.90 -92.16
N PHE A 534 -60.06 -15.29 -93.27
CA PHE A 534 -61.29 -15.59 -94.01
C PHE A 534 -60.97 -16.12 -95.42
N THR A 535 -61.82 -17.01 -95.94
CA THR A 535 -61.78 -17.57 -97.30
C THR A 535 -63.07 -17.30 -98.06
N SER A 536 -62.99 -17.21 -99.39
CA SER A 536 -64.15 -17.01 -100.28
C SER A 536 -63.92 -17.67 -101.65
N GLU A 537 -64.99 -17.88 -102.43
CA GLU A 537 -64.93 -18.38 -103.82
C GLU A 537 -64.33 -17.35 -104.79
N THR A 538 -64.58 -16.05 -104.58
CA THR A 538 -63.93 -14.95 -105.33
C THR A 538 -63.31 -13.89 -104.39
N PRO A 539 -62.24 -13.18 -104.82
CA PRO A 539 -61.55 -12.20 -103.99
C PRO A 539 -62.42 -10.98 -103.62
N GLU A 540 -63.41 -10.62 -104.44
CA GLU A 540 -64.28 -9.47 -104.18
C GLU A 540 -65.20 -9.69 -102.97
N LEU A 541 -65.42 -10.96 -102.60
CA LEU A 541 -66.33 -11.36 -101.53
C LEU A 541 -65.63 -11.51 -100.15
N LEU A 542 -64.32 -11.23 -100.05
CA LEU A 542 -63.59 -11.23 -98.78
C LEU A 542 -63.84 -9.94 -97.97
N PRO A 543 -64.00 -10.03 -96.63
CA PRO A 543 -64.32 -8.87 -95.80
C PRO A 543 -63.23 -7.79 -95.86
N GLY A 544 -63.63 -6.53 -96.03
CA GLY A 544 -62.73 -5.38 -96.00
C GLY A 544 -62.44 -4.86 -94.59
N HIS A 545 -63.25 -5.25 -93.60
CA HIS A 545 -63.18 -4.85 -92.19
C HIS A 545 -63.79 -5.97 -91.34
N VAL A 546 -63.28 -6.21 -90.12
CA VAL A 546 -63.80 -7.23 -89.19
C VAL A 546 -63.81 -6.70 -87.76
N ALA A 547 -64.98 -6.74 -87.11
CA ALA A 547 -65.12 -6.48 -85.69
C ALA A 547 -64.98 -7.80 -84.89
N LEU A 548 -64.01 -7.87 -83.99
CA LEU A 548 -63.76 -9.00 -83.09
C LEU A 548 -64.41 -8.73 -81.72
N LEU A 549 -65.17 -9.69 -81.19
CA LEU A 549 -65.65 -9.72 -79.80
C LEU A 549 -65.25 -11.04 -79.12
N LEU A 550 -64.54 -10.99 -77.99
CA LEU A 550 -64.17 -12.16 -77.17
C LEU A 550 -64.73 -12.01 -75.75
N GLN A 551 -65.45 -13.02 -75.23
CA GLN A 551 -66.10 -12.95 -73.91
C GLN A 551 -65.95 -14.26 -73.10
N GLY A 552 -65.52 -14.16 -71.84
CA GLY A 552 -65.32 -15.27 -70.89
C GLY A 552 -64.44 -14.90 -69.67
N SER A 553 -64.43 -15.73 -68.61
CA SER A 553 -63.60 -15.56 -67.37
C SER A 553 -63.71 -14.20 -66.65
N GLY A 554 -64.87 -13.53 -66.75
CA GLY A 554 -65.10 -12.20 -66.15
C GLY A 554 -64.64 -11.01 -67.01
N ILE A 555 -64.24 -11.22 -68.27
CA ILE A 555 -63.70 -10.19 -69.17
C ILE A 555 -64.39 -10.23 -70.56
N ALA A 556 -64.56 -9.05 -71.19
CA ALA A 556 -65.01 -8.89 -72.58
C ALA A 556 -64.07 -7.95 -73.36
N LEU A 557 -63.64 -8.33 -74.56
CA LEU A 557 -62.71 -7.56 -75.43
C LEU A 557 -63.37 -7.30 -76.80
N SER A 558 -63.30 -6.07 -77.31
CA SER A 558 -63.76 -5.69 -78.65
C SER A 558 -62.71 -4.92 -79.45
N ALA A 559 -62.52 -5.23 -80.74
CA ALA A 559 -61.59 -4.51 -81.63
C ALA A 559 -62.07 -4.49 -83.09
N ASP A 560 -61.80 -3.42 -83.84
CA ASP A 560 -62.15 -3.27 -85.26
C ASP A 560 -60.89 -3.38 -86.14
N LEU A 561 -60.88 -4.29 -87.12
CA LEU A 561 -59.66 -4.72 -87.82
C LEU A 561 -59.74 -4.42 -89.32
N SER A 562 -58.66 -3.88 -89.88
CA SER A 562 -58.47 -3.64 -91.31
C SER A 562 -57.41 -4.57 -91.91
N PRO A 563 -57.54 -5.00 -93.18
CA PRO A 563 -56.67 -6.02 -93.75
C PRO A 563 -55.29 -5.46 -94.09
N GLN A 564 -54.23 -6.21 -93.79
CA GLN A 564 -52.91 -5.93 -94.35
C GLN A 564 -52.84 -6.44 -95.80
N PRO A 565 -52.17 -5.71 -96.72
CA PRO A 565 -52.01 -6.15 -98.10
C PRO A 565 -51.03 -7.32 -98.16
N VAL A 566 -51.49 -8.48 -98.63
CA VAL A 566 -50.60 -9.60 -98.98
C VAL A 566 -50.61 -9.74 -100.50
N LEU A 567 -49.48 -9.45 -101.13
CA LEU A 567 -49.16 -9.87 -102.49
C LEU A 567 -48.74 -11.34 -102.43
N ASP A 568 -49.58 -12.24 -102.92
CA ASP A 568 -49.10 -13.38 -103.69
C ASP A 568 -50.22 -13.90 -104.59
N HIS A 569 -49.99 -13.87 -105.90
CA HIS A 569 -50.95 -14.26 -106.91
C HIS A 569 -50.55 -15.64 -107.42
N ASP A 570 -50.96 -16.70 -106.70
CA ASP A 570 -50.80 -18.09 -107.15
C ASP A 570 -52.17 -18.59 -107.67
N PRO A 571 -52.35 -18.87 -108.97
CA PRO A 571 -53.66 -19.08 -109.60
C PRO A 571 -54.33 -20.45 -109.30
N GLY A 572 -53.92 -21.15 -108.23
CA GLY A 572 -54.45 -22.46 -107.84
C GLY A 572 -55.16 -22.55 -106.49
N LEU A 573 -55.24 -21.45 -105.70
CA LEU A 573 -55.74 -21.47 -104.32
C LEU A 573 -56.95 -20.55 -104.13
N THR A 574 -57.92 -20.99 -103.30
CA THR A 574 -59.10 -20.19 -102.90
C THR A 574 -58.65 -18.84 -102.30
N PRO A 575 -59.22 -17.70 -102.70
CA PRO A 575 -58.94 -16.38 -102.13
C PRO A 575 -58.98 -16.36 -100.60
N ARG A 576 -57.93 -15.80 -99.95
CA ARG A 576 -57.82 -15.64 -98.49
C ARG A 576 -57.50 -14.20 -98.07
N ARG A 577 -58.00 -13.77 -96.91
CA ARG A 577 -57.63 -12.50 -96.28
C ARG A 577 -57.46 -12.65 -94.77
N SER A 578 -56.32 -12.17 -94.25
CA SER A 578 -55.95 -12.28 -92.82
C SER A 578 -55.88 -10.91 -92.14
N PHE A 579 -56.26 -10.88 -90.87
CA PHE A 579 -56.20 -9.74 -89.97
C PHE A 579 -55.29 -10.11 -88.80
N ILE A 580 -54.41 -9.21 -88.37
CA ILE A 580 -53.45 -9.45 -87.27
C ILE A 580 -53.55 -8.32 -86.24
N VAL A 581 -53.72 -8.64 -84.96
CA VAL A 581 -53.79 -7.69 -83.85
C VAL A 581 -52.93 -8.15 -82.67
N ARG A 582 -52.35 -7.24 -81.90
CA ARG A 582 -51.65 -7.58 -80.65
C ARG A 582 -52.65 -7.67 -79.50
N TYR A 583 -52.64 -8.75 -78.74
CA TYR A 583 -53.52 -9.04 -77.60
C TYR A 583 -53.19 -8.12 -76.40
N LYS A 584 -53.45 -6.81 -76.57
CA LYS A 584 -53.30 -5.69 -75.63
C LYS A 584 -54.23 -4.49 -75.96
N ASP A 585 -54.69 -4.33 -77.22
CA ASP A 585 -55.24 -3.05 -77.72
C ASP A 585 -56.79 -2.94 -77.79
N ALA A 586 -57.57 -3.60 -76.92
CA ALA A 586 -59.03 -3.44 -76.91
C ALA A 586 -59.51 -2.43 -75.84
N THR A 587 -59.96 -1.26 -76.28
CA THR A 587 -60.67 -0.25 -75.48
C THR A 587 -62.20 -0.47 -75.51
N HIS A 588 -62.88 0.00 -74.46
CA HIS A 588 -64.30 -0.23 -74.10
C HIS A 588 -65.36 -0.05 -75.24
N PRO A 589 -66.53 -0.74 -75.15
CA PRO A 589 -67.47 -0.91 -76.26
C PRO A 589 -68.36 0.32 -76.54
N VAL A 590 -68.58 0.64 -77.82
CA VAL A 590 -69.70 1.46 -78.31
C VAL A 590 -70.50 0.63 -79.32
N PHE A 591 -71.77 0.37 -79.01
CA PHE A 591 -72.71 -0.38 -79.84
C PHE A 591 -73.25 0.48 -81.00
N PHE A 592 -73.10 0.02 -82.24
CA PHE A 592 -73.97 0.39 -83.35
C PHE A 592 -74.48 -0.89 -84.04
N PRO A 593 -75.80 -1.07 -84.24
CA PRO A 593 -76.32 -2.19 -85.01
C PRO A 593 -76.17 -1.88 -86.51
N LEU A 594 -75.42 -2.71 -87.24
CA LEU A 594 -75.37 -2.70 -88.70
C LEU A 594 -76.13 -3.91 -89.27
N PRO A 595 -76.79 -3.75 -90.44
CA PRO A 595 -77.71 -4.74 -91.01
C PRO A 595 -76.98 -5.97 -91.56
N PRO A 596 -77.67 -7.12 -91.72
CA PRO A 596 -77.06 -8.35 -92.20
C PRO A 596 -76.59 -8.20 -93.66
N SER A 597 -75.30 -8.43 -93.92
CA SER A 597 -74.79 -8.63 -95.28
C SER A 597 -74.95 -10.10 -95.71
N PRO A 598 -75.20 -10.38 -96.99
CA PRO A 598 -75.61 -11.69 -97.46
C PRO A 598 -74.43 -12.67 -97.49
N ASP A 599 -74.72 -13.94 -97.19
CA ASP A 599 -73.83 -15.09 -97.21
C ASP A 599 -72.88 -15.10 -98.42
N THR A 600 -71.55 -15.23 -98.20
CA THR A 600 -70.57 -15.75 -99.20
C THR A 600 -69.11 -15.90 -98.73
N SER A 601 -68.67 -15.46 -97.53
CA SER A 601 -67.30 -15.72 -97.00
C SER A 601 -67.32 -16.57 -95.72
N GLN A 602 -66.38 -17.52 -95.61
CA GLN A 602 -66.26 -18.45 -94.48
C GLN A 602 -65.00 -18.13 -93.66
N LEU A 603 -65.10 -18.23 -92.33
CA LEU A 603 -63.95 -18.12 -91.43
C LEU A 603 -63.05 -19.35 -91.65
N ALA A 604 -61.80 -19.11 -92.02
CA ALA A 604 -60.84 -20.15 -92.38
C ALA A 604 -59.92 -20.54 -91.22
N GLY A 605 -59.75 -19.66 -90.22
CA GLY A 605 -59.03 -20.00 -88.99
C GLY A 605 -58.69 -18.80 -88.11
N VAL A 606 -58.48 -19.05 -86.82
CA VAL A 606 -57.93 -18.10 -85.85
C VAL A 606 -56.69 -18.71 -85.19
N SER A 607 -55.63 -17.93 -85.04
CA SER A 607 -54.36 -18.33 -84.40
C SER A 607 -53.92 -17.32 -83.35
N LEU A 608 -53.64 -17.76 -82.12
CA LEU A 608 -53.06 -16.95 -81.03
C LEU A 608 -51.79 -17.61 -80.50
N THR A 609 -50.69 -16.85 -80.43
CA THR A 609 -49.49 -17.31 -79.72
C THR A 609 -49.69 -17.15 -78.21
N SER A 610 -49.59 -18.26 -77.47
CA SER A 610 -49.69 -18.33 -76.01
C SER A 610 -48.50 -19.10 -75.44
N ALA A 611 -48.47 -19.32 -74.12
CA ALA A 611 -47.43 -20.05 -73.45
C ALA A 611 -47.98 -21.13 -72.52
N LEU A 612 -47.37 -22.32 -72.57
CA LEU A 612 -47.64 -23.46 -71.69
C LEU A 612 -46.34 -23.89 -71.01
N ILE A 613 -46.47 -24.53 -69.85
CA ILE A 613 -45.33 -25.14 -69.15
C ILE A 613 -44.76 -26.23 -70.05
N SER A 614 -43.49 -26.07 -70.43
CA SER A 614 -42.82 -26.94 -71.39
C SER A 614 -42.75 -28.38 -70.87
N SER A 615 -43.26 -29.33 -71.66
CA SER A 615 -43.19 -30.77 -71.38
C SER A 615 -42.02 -31.47 -72.10
N GLY A 616 -41.13 -30.73 -72.77
CA GLY A 616 -39.94 -31.31 -73.41
C GLY A 616 -38.99 -30.29 -74.07
N PRO A 617 -37.71 -30.65 -74.26
CA PRO A 617 -36.60 -29.73 -74.58
C PRO A 617 -36.57 -29.15 -76.02
N ALA A 618 -37.51 -29.50 -76.90
CA ALA A 618 -37.49 -29.08 -78.32
C ALA A 618 -38.48 -27.94 -78.67
N SER A 619 -39.13 -27.35 -77.68
CA SER A 619 -40.14 -26.30 -77.89
C SER A 619 -39.51 -24.89 -77.89
N PRO A 620 -39.91 -23.96 -78.79
CA PRO A 620 -39.37 -22.60 -78.82
C PRO A 620 -39.67 -21.85 -77.51
N PRO A 621 -38.70 -21.13 -76.93
CA PRO A 621 -38.90 -20.43 -75.66
C PRO A 621 -39.90 -19.28 -75.80
N ALA A 622 -40.66 -19.00 -74.75
CA ALA A 622 -41.58 -17.86 -74.66
C ALA A 622 -40.98 -16.73 -73.77
N PRO A 623 -40.02 -15.93 -74.27
CA PRO A 623 -39.31 -14.93 -73.46
C PRO A 623 -40.17 -13.73 -73.02
N TRP A 624 -41.44 -13.70 -73.39
CA TRP A 624 -42.41 -12.67 -72.96
C TRP A 624 -43.17 -13.05 -71.69
N VAL A 625 -43.12 -14.31 -71.25
CA VAL A 625 -43.71 -14.70 -69.97
C VAL A 625 -42.80 -14.19 -68.87
N GLU A 626 -43.32 -13.42 -67.94
CA GLU A 626 -42.55 -12.92 -66.81
C GLU A 626 -42.45 -13.97 -65.70
N THR A 627 -41.28 -14.05 -65.08
CA THR A 627 -41.10 -14.68 -63.77
C THR A 627 -40.63 -13.59 -62.82
N CYS A 628 -41.37 -13.41 -61.73
CA CYS A 628 -41.15 -12.32 -60.80
C CYS A 628 -40.11 -12.72 -59.76
N SER A 629 -39.10 -11.88 -59.62
CA SER A 629 -38.22 -11.95 -58.45
C SER A 629 -38.98 -11.33 -57.29
N CYS A 630 -39.48 -12.18 -56.39
CA CYS A 630 -40.26 -11.69 -55.27
C CYS A 630 -39.39 -10.95 -54.27
N PRO A 631 -39.85 -9.78 -53.80
CA PRO A 631 -39.14 -9.06 -52.76
C PRO A 631 -39.04 -9.93 -51.49
N PRO A 632 -38.03 -9.69 -50.64
CA PRO A 632 -37.85 -10.42 -49.40
C PRO A 632 -39.14 -10.46 -48.59
N GLY A 633 -39.49 -11.66 -48.13
CA GLY A 633 -40.71 -11.91 -47.39
C GLY A 633 -41.89 -12.34 -48.22
N PHE A 634 -41.83 -12.25 -49.55
CA PHE A 634 -42.84 -12.81 -50.45
C PHE A 634 -42.30 -14.03 -51.21
N ALA A 635 -43.19 -14.96 -51.54
CA ALA A 635 -42.93 -16.19 -52.29
C ALA A 635 -44.07 -16.45 -53.28
N GLY A 636 -43.85 -17.35 -54.25
CA GLY A 636 -44.78 -17.62 -55.36
C GLY A 636 -44.23 -17.13 -56.70
N GLN A 637 -44.79 -17.60 -57.83
CA GLN A 637 -44.26 -17.24 -59.17
C GLN A 637 -44.59 -15.80 -59.57
N PHE A 638 -45.63 -15.23 -58.93
CA PHE A 638 -46.06 -13.86 -59.10
C PHE A 638 -46.08 -13.08 -57.76
N CYS A 639 -45.49 -13.64 -56.70
CA CYS A 639 -45.31 -13.04 -55.37
C CYS A 639 -46.57 -12.93 -54.50
N GLU A 640 -47.36 -13.99 -54.48
CA GLU A 640 -48.70 -14.02 -53.88
C GLU A 640 -48.79 -14.49 -52.40
N ARG A 641 -47.69 -14.84 -51.71
CA ARG A 641 -47.70 -15.38 -50.32
C ARG A 641 -46.47 -14.97 -49.49
N CYS A 642 -46.49 -15.03 -48.15
CA CYS A 642 -45.30 -14.77 -47.34
C CYS A 642 -44.30 -15.94 -47.32
N ALA A 643 -43.01 -15.61 -47.34
CA ALA A 643 -41.90 -16.55 -47.22
C ALA A 643 -41.69 -16.98 -45.76
N PRO A 644 -41.10 -18.17 -45.48
CA PRO A 644 -40.75 -18.60 -44.13
C PRO A 644 -39.87 -17.57 -43.40
N GLY A 645 -40.16 -17.30 -42.12
CA GLY A 645 -39.47 -16.26 -41.34
C GLY A 645 -40.05 -14.85 -41.49
N PHE A 646 -41.15 -14.70 -42.24
CA PHE A 646 -41.89 -13.46 -42.40
C PHE A 646 -43.37 -13.68 -42.06
N THR A 647 -44.02 -12.64 -41.55
CA THR A 647 -45.44 -12.65 -41.16
C THR A 647 -46.20 -11.50 -41.84
N TRP A 648 -47.50 -11.63 -42.04
CA TRP A 648 -48.32 -10.50 -42.54
C TRP A 648 -48.28 -9.33 -41.55
N GLU A 649 -48.07 -8.12 -42.07
CA GLU A 649 -48.20 -6.89 -41.29
C GLU A 649 -49.67 -6.65 -40.91
N VAL A 650 -50.59 -6.88 -41.85
CA VAL A 650 -52.04 -6.79 -41.63
C VAL A 650 -52.71 -8.09 -42.13
N PRO A 651 -53.08 -9.02 -41.24
CA PRO A 651 -53.63 -10.33 -41.63
C PRO A 651 -54.90 -10.28 -42.50
N ALA A 652 -55.67 -9.19 -42.49
CA ALA A 652 -56.96 -9.08 -43.18
C ALA A 652 -56.90 -8.81 -44.71
N ARG A 653 -55.73 -8.43 -45.26
CA ARG A 653 -55.58 -8.06 -46.71
C ARG A 653 -55.08 -9.19 -47.63
N GLY A 654 -54.78 -10.37 -47.08
CA GLY A 654 -54.41 -11.55 -47.86
C GLY A 654 -53.19 -11.33 -48.79
N PRO A 655 -53.19 -11.85 -50.04
CA PRO A 655 -52.07 -11.75 -50.99
C PRO A 655 -51.63 -10.33 -51.37
N LEU A 656 -52.43 -9.30 -51.06
CA LEU A 656 -52.11 -7.89 -51.29
C LEU A 656 -51.48 -7.22 -50.04
N SER A 657 -51.32 -7.95 -48.93
CA SER A 657 -50.73 -7.48 -47.67
C SER A 657 -49.20 -7.57 -47.69
N THR A 658 -48.55 -6.70 -46.92
CA THR A 658 -47.09 -6.65 -46.75
C THR A 658 -46.58 -7.76 -45.83
N CYS A 659 -45.45 -8.38 -46.18
CA CYS A 659 -44.77 -9.39 -45.35
C CYS A 659 -43.59 -8.76 -44.60
N VAL A 660 -43.59 -8.83 -43.27
CA VAL A 660 -42.53 -8.28 -42.40
C VAL A 660 -41.68 -9.39 -41.78
N PRO A 661 -40.34 -9.22 -41.67
CA PRO A 661 -39.47 -10.22 -41.08
C PRO A 661 -39.76 -10.40 -39.59
N CYS A 662 -39.52 -11.60 -39.11
CA CYS A 662 -39.62 -11.88 -37.68
C CYS A 662 -38.37 -11.51 -36.92
N SER A 663 -38.54 -10.92 -35.74
CA SER A 663 -37.44 -10.43 -34.90
C SER A 663 -37.07 -11.45 -33.82
N CYS A 664 -36.52 -12.60 -34.20
CA CYS A 664 -36.12 -13.65 -33.25
C CYS A 664 -34.62 -13.64 -32.91
N HIS A 665 -33.94 -12.51 -33.12
CA HIS A 665 -32.48 -12.35 -32.97
C HIS A 665 -31.63 -13.49 -33.57
N GLN A 666 -32.12 -14.13 -34.65
CA GLN A 666 -31.51 -15.31 -35.31
C GLN A 666 -31.37 -16.56 -34.44
N HIS A 667 -31.99 -16.56 -33.27
CA HIS A 667 -32.06 -17.69 -32.34
C HIS A 667 -33.41 -18.38 -32.40
N GLY A 668 -34.04 -18.48 -33.58
CA GLY A 668 -35.36 -19.09 -33.67
C GLY A 668 -36.14 -18.75 -34.94
N THR A 669 -37.31 -19.36 -35.08
CA THR A 669 -38.28 -19.05 -36.14
C THR A 669 -39.59 -18.56 -35.54
N CYS A 670 -40.40 -17.89 -36.35
CA CYS A 670 -41.67 -17.33 -35.95
C CYS A 670 -42.83 -17.93 -36.73
N HIS A 671 -44.04 -17.72 -36.22
CA HIS A 671 -45.26 -18.11 -36.89
C HIS A 671 -45.67 -17.09 -37.99
N PRO A 672 -45.99 -17.50 -39.24
CA PRO A 672 -46.22 -16.61 -40.40
C PRO A 672 -47.52 -15.78 -40.33
N GLU A 673 -48.35 -16.02 -39.32
CA GLU A 673 -49.58 -15.26 -39.08
C GLU A 673 -49.59 -14.53 -37.71
N THR A 674 -48.72 -14.89 -36.75
CA THR A 674 -48.77 -14.37 -35.36
C THR A 674 -47.46 -13.76 -34.85
N GLY A 675 -46.31 -14.02 -35.49
CA GLY A 675 -45.05 -13.34 -35.22
C GLY A 675 -44.29 -13.70 -33.93
N VAL A 676 -44.77 -14.63 -33.10
CA VAL A 676 -44.06 -15.07 -31.86
C VAL A 676 -42.91 -16.02 -32.20
N CYS A 677 -41.75 -15.84 -31.54
CA CYS A 677 -40.53 -16.60 -31.75
C CYS A 677 -40.42 -17.85 -30.87
N ASP A 678 -39.88 -18.92 -31.44
CA ASP A 678 -39.47 -20.15 -30.74
C ASP A 678 -37.95 -20.18 -30.56
N CYS A 679 -37.46 -19.93 -29.34
CA CYS A 679 -36.05 -19.61 -29.06
C CYS A 679 -35.14 -20.85 -28.92
N SER A 680 -33.97 -20.79 -29.57
CA SER A 680 -32.87 -21.77 -29.58
C SER A 680 -31.58 -21.19 -28.97
N ASP A 681 -30.47 -21.95 -29.01
CA ASP A 681 -29.12 -21.48 -28.65
C ASP A 681 -28.96 -20.94 -27.22
N PHE A 682 -29.72 -21.52 -26.28
CA PHE A 682 -29.73 -21.11 -24.87
C PHE A 682 -30.10 -19.63 -24.69
N THR A 683 -30.98 -19.12 -25.54
CA THR A 683 -31.57 -17.78 -25.45
C THR A 683 -33.02 -17.83 -24.95
N SER A 684 -33.52 -16.69 -24.48
CA SER A 684 -34.83 -16.55 -23.85
C SER A 684 -35.39 -15.14 -24.08
N GLY A 685 -36.71 -15.00 -24.03
CA GLY A 685 -37.43 -13.75 -24.34
C GLY A 685 -38.48 -13.94 -25.45
N LYS A 686 -39.27 -12.90 -25.77
CA LYS A 686 -40.27 -12.99 -26.86
C LYS A 686 -39.64 -12.89 -28.24
N THR A 687 -38.43 -12.34 -28.28
CA THR A 687 -37.60 -12.12 -29.46
C THR A 687 -36.25 -12.84 -29.33
N CYS A 688 -36.05 -13.64 -28.28
CA CYS A 688 -34.80 -14.37 -27.98
C CYS A 688 -33.62 -13.44 -27.60
N GLU A 689 -33.91 -12.38 -26.85
CA GLU A 689 -33.01 -11.26 -26.57
C GLU A 689 -32.05 -11.45 -25.36
N HIS A 690 -32.17 -12.54 -24.60
CA HIS A 690 -31.39 -12.77 -23.38
C HIS A 690 -30.78 -14.17 -23.34
N CYS A 691 -29.53 -14.31 -22.91
CA CYS A 691 -28.99 -15.64 -22.57
C CYS A 691 -29.73 -16.22 -21.38
N GLN A 692 -30.01 -17.52 -21.43
CA GLN A 692 -30.62 -18.27 -20.35
C GLN A 692 -29.67 -18.34 -19.14
N ASP A 693 -30.22 -18.41 -17.92
CA ASP A 693 -29.45 -18.46 -16.68
C ASP A 693 -28.37 -19.57 -16.69
N GLY A 694 -27.14 -19.21 -16.30
CA GLY A 694 -25.96 -20.09 -16.35
C GLY A 694 -25.18 -20.03 -17.67
N TYR A 695 -25.62 -19.20 -18.62
CA TYR A 695 -24.90 -18.86 -19.84
C TYR A 695 -24.59 -17.36 -19.89
N HIS A 696 -23.50 -17.00 -20.55
CA HIS A 696 -23.03 -15.64 -20.70
C HIS A 696 -22.60 -15.37 -22.15
N GLY A 697 -22.60 -14.10 -22.51
CA GLY A 697 -22.33 -13.63 -23.85
C GLY A 697 -23.43 -12.68 -24.32
N ASN A 698 -23.68 -12.60 -25.61
CA ASN A 698 -24.55 -11.58 -26.18
C ASN A 698 -25.54 -12.19 -27.19
N ALA A 699 -26.75 -12.49 -26.70
CA ALA A 699 -27.86 -13.07 -27.47
C ALA A 699 -28.45 -12.16 -28.57
N LEU A 700 -27.85 -10.99 -28.82
CA LEU A 700 -28.28 -10.09 -29.89
C LEU A 700 -27.39 -10.21 -31.15
N ILE A 701 -26.31 -11.00 -31.08
CA ILE A 701 -25.35 -11.13 -32.19
C ILE A 701 -25.93 -12.02 -33.31
N GLY A 702 -26.66 -13.08 -32.94
CA GLY A 702 -27.35 -13.99 -33.85
C GLY A 702 -26.55 -15.22 -34.31
N THR A 703 -25.67 -15.77 -33.45
CA THR A 703 -24.92 -17.01 -33.70
C THR A 703 -25.20 -18.10 -32.65
N PRO A 704 -25.16 -19.40 -33.01
CA PRO A 704 -25.39 -20.49 -32.04
C PRO A 704 -24.41 -20.52 -30.85
N GLY A 705 -23.30 -19.78 -30.93
CA GLY A 705 -22.29 -19.68 -29.89
C GLY A 705 -22.41 -18.43 -29.01
N ASP A 706 -23.44 -17.61 -29.19
CA ASP A 706 -23.58 -16.31 -28.51
C ASP A 706 -23.73 -16.43 -27.00
N CYS A 707 -24.33 -17.52 -26.54
CA CYS A 707 -24.50 -17.84 -25.14
C CYS A 707 -23.64 -19.07 -24.80
N GLN A 708 -22.51 -18.84 -24.14
CA GLN A 708 -21.58 -19.87 -23.69
C GLN A 708 -21.83 -20.22 -22.22
N PRO A 709 -21.66 -21.49 -21.80
CA PRO A 709 -21.84 -21.87 -20.42
C PRO A 709 -20.81 -21.17 -19.52
N CYS A 710 -21.26 -20.72 -18.35
CA CYS A 710 -20.39 -20.10 -17.36
C CYS A 710 -19.32 -21.11 -16.86
N PRO A 711 -18.02 -20.76 -16.87
CA PRO A 711 -16.93 -21.62 -16.38
C PRO A 711 -16.80 -21.54 -14.84
N CYS A 712 -17.94 -21.67 -14.15
CA CYS A 712 -18.08 -21.56 -12.71
C CYS A 712 -18.50 -22.91 -12.09
N PRO A 713 -18.06 -23.23 -10.85
CA PRO A 713 -18.52 -24.42 -10.16
C PRO A 713 -20.05 -24.44 -10.05
N ASP A 714 -20.64 -25.63 -10.20
CA ASP A 714 -22.09 -25.88 -10.17
C ASP A 714 -22.93 -25.08 -11.18
N ARG A 715 -22.32 -24.60 -12.29
CA ARG A 715 -22.96 -23.74 -13.30
C ARG A 715 -23.55 -22.45 -12.71
N SER A 716 -22.91 -21.90 -11.68
CA SER A 716 -23.33 -20.62 -11.10
C SER A 716 -23.26 -19.48 -12.11
N SER A 717 -24.07 -18.44 -11.89
CA SER A 717 -24.14 -17.25 -12.74
C SER A 717 -22.79 -16.54 -12.83
N CYS A 718 -22.48 -16.01 -14.02
CA CYS A 718 -21.24 -15.30 -14.29
C CYS A 718 -21.50 -14.02 -15.09
N ALA A 719 -20.61 -13.05 -14.96
CA ALA A 719 -20.64 -11.80 -15.70
C ALA A 719 -19.32 -11.63 -16.45
N GLN A 720 -19.42 -11.10 -17.67
CA GLN A 720 -18.25 -10.78 -18.49
C GLN A 720 -17.87 -9.31 -18.30
N ILE A 721 -16.59 -9.04 -17.99
CA ILE A 721 -16.07 -7.67 -17.87
C ILE A 721 -15.85 -7.10 -19.27
N ALA A 722 -16.49 -5.98 -19.58
CA ALA A 722 -16.53 -5.38 -20.92
C ALA A 722 -15.14 -4.97 -21.47
N GLU A 723 -14.20 -4.60 -20.60
CA GLU A 723 -12.87 -4.10 -20.98
C GLU A 723 -11.86 -5.21 -21.28
N THR A 724 -11.96 -6.35 -20.57
CA THR A 724 -10.96 -7.43 -20.64
C THR A 724 -11.51 -8.71 -21.27
N GLY A 725 -12.83 -8.82 -21.44
CA GLY A 725 -13.51 -10.03 -21.89
C GLY A 725 -13.46 -11.18 -20.89
N GLN A 726 -12.92 -10.96 -19.68
CA GLN A 726 -12.81 -11.99 -18.66
C GLN A 726 -14.16 -12.29 -18.00
N VAL A 727 -14.41 -13.57 -17.78
CA VAL A 727 -15.64 -14.11 -17.20
C VAL A 727 -15.42 -14.34 -15.73
N VAL A 728 -16.20 -13.65 -14.89
CA VAL A 728 -16.10 -13.69 -13.44
C VAL A 728 -17.38 -14.30 -12.87
N CYS A 729 -17.22 -15.32 -12.04
CA CYS A 729 -18.35 -15.90 -11.32
C CYS A 729 -18.91 -14.89 -10.34
N THR A 730 -20.20 -14.57 -10.44
CA THR A 730 -20.84 -13.59 -9.56
C THR A 730 -21.29 -14.19 -8.24
N ASN A 731 -21.46 -15.51 -8.19
CA ASN A 731 -21.86 -16.25 -7.01
C ASN A 731 -20.92 -17.44 -6.78
N CYS A 732 -19.97 -17.28 -5.87
CA CYS A 732 -19.11 -18.38 -5.41
C CYS A 732 -19.74 -19.15 -4.25
N PRO A 733 -19.55 -20.48 -4.17
CA PRO A 733 -19.94 -21.25 -2.99
C PRO A 733 -19.29 -20.70 -1.71
N PRO A 734 -19.95 -20.81 -0.54
CA PRO A 734 -19.43 -20.27 0.72
C PRO A 734 -18.01 -20.78 1.04
N GLY A 735 -17.11 -19.86 1.39
CA GLY A 735 -15.71 -20.18 1.68
C GLY A 735 -14.79 -20.28 0.46
N GLN A 736 -15.29 -19.99 -0.75
CA GLN A 736 -14.51 -19.92 -2.00
C GLN A 736 -14.44 -18.49 -2.55
N THR A 737 -13.32 -18.14 -3.16
CA THR A 737 -13.04 -16.83 -3.75
C THR A 737 -12.18 -16.93 -5.00
N GLY A 738 -11.95 -15.79 -5.66
CA GLY A 738 -11.26 -15.68 -6.94
C GLY A 738 -12.21 -15.65 -8.12
N MET A 739 -11.68 -15.24 -9.29
CA MET A 739 -12.48 -14.99 -10.49
C MET A 739 -13.31 -16.19 -10.98
N ARG A 740 -12.89 -17.41 -10.62
CA ARG A 740 -13.54 -18.68 -10.94
C ARG A 740 -13.86 -19.50 -9.69
N CYS A 741 -13.93 -18.85 -8.52
CA CYS A 741 -14.09 -19.53 -7.22
C CYS A 741 -13.00 -20.60 -6.98
N GLN A 742 -11.81 -20.39 -7.54
CA GLN A 742 -10.74 -21.38 -7.56
C GLN A 742 -9.88 -21.42 -6.30
N MET A 743 -10.05 -20.44 -5.41
CA MET A 743 -9.28 -20.31 -4.17
C MET A 743 -10.22 -20.40 -2.97
N CYS A 744 -9.71 -20.78 -1.80
CA CYS A 744 -10.45 -20.63 -0.57
C CYS A 744 -10.36 -19.20 -0.05
N GLU A 745 -11.45 -18.71 0.55
CA GLU A 745 -11.48 -17.43 1.27
C GLU A 745 -10.49 -17.44 2.45
N ASP A 746 -10.08 -16.26 2.92
CA ASP A 746 -9.20 -16.17 4.07
C ASP A 746 -9.86 -16.77 5.32
N GLY A 747 -9.12 -17.65 5.99
CA GLY A 747 -9.64 -18.46 7.09
C GLY A 747 -10.22 -19.81 6.66
N TYR A 748 -10.16 -20.15 5.37
CA TYR A 748 -10.48 -21.47 4.82
C TYR A 748 -9.29 -22.07 4.07
N TYR A 749 -9.22 -23.39 4.01
CA TYR A 749 -8.20 -24.11 3.25
C TYR A 749 -8.80 -25.27 2.47
N GLY A 750 -8.18 -25.63 1.35
CA GLY A 750 -8.66 -26.66 0.44
C GLY A 750 -8.09 -26.51 -0.97
N ASP A 751 -8.67 -27.26 -1.90
CA ASP A 751 -8.41 -27.18 -3.33
C ASP A 751 -9.74 -27.43 -4.06
N PRO A 752 -10.63 -26.41 -4.13
CA PRO A 752 -12.03 -26.58 -4.53
C PRO A 752 -12.18 -27.00 -5.99
N LEU A 753 -11.15 -26.78 -6.82
CA LEU A 753 -11.13 -27.18 -8.24
C LEU A 753 -10.16 -28.33 -8.54
N GLY A 754 -9.48 -28.90 -7.54
CA GLY A 754 -8.57 -30.04 -7.71
C GLY A 754 -7.37 -29.76 -8.61
N GLN A 755 -6.84 -28.53 -8.60
CA GLN A 755 -5.70 -28.18 -9.46
C GLN A 755 -4.41 -28.90 -9.03
N SER A 756 -4.31 -29.27 -7.75
CA SER A 756 -3.15 -29.92 -7.14
C SER A 756 -3.40 -31.40 -6.79
N GLY A 757 -4.51 -32.00 -7.26
CA GLY A 757 -4.87 -33.40 -7.00
C GLY A 757 -6.38 -33.65 -6.89
N ALA A 758 -6.80 -34.56 -6.01
CA ALA A 758 -8.23 -34.79 -5.75
C ALA A 758 -8.88 -33.52 -5.18
N VAL A 759 -10.10 -33.20 -5.64
CA VAL A 759 -10.88 -32.03 -5.18
C VAL A 759 -11.04 -32.06 -3.66
N ARG A 760 -10.64 -30.98 -2.98
CA ARG A 760 -10.81 -30.79 -1.54
C ARG A 760 -11.67 -29.55 -1.31
N PRO A 761 -12.90 -29.67 -0.77
CA PRO A 761 -13.74 -28.51 -0.51
C PRO A 761 -13.07 -27.57 0.51
N CYS A 762 -13.34 -26.26 0.38
CA CYS A 762 -12.83 -25.27 1.33
C CYS A 762 -13.46 -25.48 2.71
N VAL A 763 -12.62 -25.81 3.69
CA VAL A 763 -13.02 -26.00 5.08
C VAL A 763 -12.38 -24.93 5.95
N ARG A 764 -13.09 -24.48 6.99
CA ARG A 764 -12.60 -23.45 7.89
C ARG A 764 -11.35 -23.95 8.62
N CYS A 765 -10.34 -23.11 8.73
CA CYS A 765 -9.13 -23.44 9.47
C CYS A 765 -9.43 -23.58 10.96
N ASP A 766 -8.98 -24.69 11.53
CA ASP A 766 -9.05 -24.95 12.96
C ASP A 766 -7.71 -24.63 13.61
N CYS A 767 -7.65 -23.47 14.28
CA CYS A 767 -6.50 -23.03 15.07
C CYS A 767 -6.78 -23.12 16.58
N ASN A 768 -7.67 -24.02 17.02
CA ASN A 768 -8.06 -24.23 18.42
C ASN A 768 -8.51 -22.95 19.16
N GLY A 769 -9.09 -21.99 18.42
CA GLY A 769 -9.49 -20.69 18.97
C GLY A 769 -8.32 -19.77 19.39
N ASN A 770 -7.09 -20.09 18.96
CA ASN A 770 -5.87 -19.31 19.23
C ASN A 770 -5.42 -18.52 17.99
N ALA A 771 -6.36 -18.08 17.14
CA ALA A 771 -6.10 -17.18 16.03
C ALA A 771 -7.23 -16.15 15.93
N ASP A 772 -6.91 -14.94 15.46
CA ASP A 772 -7.91 -13.89 15.20
C ASP A 772 -8.49 -14.10 13.81
N PHE A 773 -9.76 -14.52 13.75
CA PHE A 773 -10.46 -14.78 12.50
C PHE A 773 -10.80 -13.52 11.69
N ASN A 774 -10.54 -12.33 12.21
CA ASN A 774 -10.65 -11.07 11.46
C ASN A 774 -9.32 -10.65 10.79
N ALA A 775 -8.21 -11.35 11.07
CA ALA A 775 -6.92 -11.07 10.47
C ALA A 775 -6.75 -11.79 9.12
N VAL A 776 -6.06 -11.15 8.16
CA VAL A 776 -5.74 -11.75 6.85
C VAL A 776 -4.60 -12.78 7.00
N GLY A 777 -4.71 -13.93 6.34
CA GLY A 777 -3.65 -14.97 6.33
C GLY A 777 -3.50 -15.74 7.64
N ILE A 778 -4.62 -16.19 8.22
CA ILE A 778 -4.66 -16.99 9.47
C ILE A 778 -3.96 -18.33 9.32
N CYS A 779 -4.20 -18.99 8.18
CA CYS A 779 -3.73 -20.32 7.85
C CYS A 779 -3.35 -20.39 6.37
N ASP A 780 -2.51 -21.35 6.04
CA ASP A 780 -2.18 -21.67 4.66
C ASP A 780 -3.43 -22.17 3.92
N ARG A 781 -3.72 -21.55 2.77
CA ARG A 781 -4.96 -21.80 1.99
C ARG A 781 -5.02 -23.19 1.34
N VAL A 782 -3.93 -23.94 1.33
CA VAL A 782 -3.84 -25.28 0.72
C VAL A 782 -3.71 -26.36 1.79
N THR A 783 -2.84 -26.15 2.78
CA THR A 783 -2.52 -27.16 3.82
C THR A 783 -3.37 -27.03 5.08
N GLY A 784 -3.95 -25.85 5.34
CA GLY A 784 -4.71 -25.56 6.56
C GLY A 784 -3.85 -25.30 7.80
N GLN A 785 -2.53 -25.25 7.63
CA GLN A 785 -1.60 -24.97 8.71
C GLN A 785 -1.78 -23.52 9.21
N CYS A 786 -2.02 -23.33 10.50
CA CYS A 786 -2.14 -22.02 11.11
C CYS A 786 -0.80 -21.28 11.08
N LEU A 787 -0.77 -20.13 10.39
CA LEU A 787 0.43 -19.30 10.21
C LEU A 787 0.56 -18.22 11.29
N LYS A 788 -0.56 -17.84 11.94
CA LYS A 788 -0.63 -16.75 12.91
C LYS A 788 -1.29 -17.19 14.23
N CYS A 789 -0.50 -17.85 15.08
CA CYS A 789 -0.93 -18.26 16.42
C CYS A 789 -0.80 -17.13 17.45
N LEU A 790 -1.90 -16.85 18.16
CA LEU A 790 -2.04 -15.87 19.24
C LEU A 790 -1.90 -16.53 20.62
N GLY A 791 -1.61 -15.73 21.64
CA GLY A 791 -1.53 -16.19 23.03
C GLY A 791 -0.35 -17.12 23.31
N ASP A 792 0.80 -16.85 22.69
CA ASP A 792 2.05 -17.60 22.86
C ASP A 792 1.90 -19.11 22.60
N THR A 793 1.11 -19.44 21.58
CA THR A 793 0.91 -20.79 21.05
C THR A 793 1.67 -21.00 19.73
N GLU A 794 1.91 -22.25 19.38
CA GLU A 794 2.59 -22.72 18.17
C GLU A 794 2.07 -24.11 17.74
N GLY A 795 2.53 -24.60 16.59
CA GLY A 795 2.07 -25.86 15.98
C GLY A 795 1.05 -25.63 14.87
N ASP A 796 0.80 -26.67 14.06
CA ASP A 796 -0.01 -26.56 12.84
C ASP A 796 -1.46 -26.12 13.08
N HIS A 797 -1.94 -26.28 14.30
CA HIS A 797 -3.26 -25.86 14.76
C HIS A 797 -3.18 -24.98 16.02
N CYS A 798 -2.03 -24.37 16.31
CA CYS A 798 -1.80 -23.58 17.53
C CYS A 798 -2.11 -24.37 18.83
N GLN A 799 -1.83 -25.68 18.81
CA GLN A 799 -2.23 -26.64 19.85
C GLN A 799 -1.22 -26.80 20.99
N ARG A 800 -0.06 -26.13 20.91
CA ARG A 800 1.01 -26.25 21.91
C ARG A 800 1.55 -24.88 22.27
N CYS A 801 2.09 -24.71 23.48
CA CYS A 801 2.72 -23.46 23.86
C CYS A 801 4.04 -23.27 23.10
N ARG A 802 4.29 -22.02 22.71
CA ARG A 802 5.52 -21.60 22.04
C ARG A 802 6.74 -21.89 22.90
N GLN A 803 7.88 -22.16 22.29
CA GLN A 803 9.14 -22.31 23.01
C GLN A 803 9.39 -21.11 23.97
N GLY A 804 9.67 -21.40 25.23
CA GLY A 804 9.75 -20.38 26.30
C GLY A 804 8.49 -20.24 27.14
N PHE A 805 7.41 -20.93 26.79
CA PHE A 805 6.13 -20.93 27.49
C PHE A 805 5.68 -22.36 27.84
N TYR A 806 4.89 -22.51 28.89
CA TYR A 806 4.37 -23.78 29.39
C TYR A 806 2.91 -23.66 29.83
N GLY A 807 2.19 -24.77 29.81
CA GLY A 807 0.79 -24.85 30.20
C GLY A 807 -0.04 -25.56 29.14
N ASP A 808 -1.34 -25.27 29.12
CA ASP A 808 -2.28 -25.85 28.17
C ASP A 808 -2.74 -24.78 27.18
N ALA A 809 -2.40 -24.98 25.91
CA ALA A 809 -2.75 -24.09 24.81
C ALA A 809 -4.24 -24.19 24.43
N LEU A 810 -4.96 -25.23 24.85
CA LEU A 810 -6.36 -25.48 24.50
C LEU A 810 -7.35 -24.90 25.51
N LEU A 811 -6.89 -24.40 26.66
CA LEU A 811 -7.74 -23.71 27.63
C LEU A 811 -8.38 -22.48 27.00
N GLN A 812 -9.62 -22.13 27.33
CA GLN A 812 -10.30 -20.95 26.76
C GLN A 812 -10.00 -19.63 27.51
N THR A 813 -9.55 -19.70 28.77
CA THR A 813 -9.26 -18.54 29.63
C THR A 813 -7.87 -17.94 29.38
N ALA A 814 -7.83 -16.78 28.71
CA ALA A 814 -6.60 -16.11 28.27
C ALA A 814 -5.50 -15.92 29.35
N GLY A 815 -5.84 -15.66 30.61
CA GLY A 815 -4.86 -15.49 31.70
C GLY A 815 -4.23 -16.78 32.25
N GLN A 816 -4.69 -17.94 31.78
CA GLN A 816 -4.20 -19.26 32.20
C GLN A 816 -3.57 -20.06 31.06
N LYS A 817 -3.73 -19.61 29.80
CA LYS A 817 -3.05 -20.18 28.63
C LYS A 817 -1.56 -19.83 28.68
N CYS A 818 -0.71 -20.77 28.23
CA CYS A 818 0.72 -20.63 27.98
C CYS A 818 1.45 -19.52 28.76
N LYS A 819 1.97 -19.87 29.94
CA LYS A 819 2.69 -18.97 30.83
C LYS A 819 4.20 -19.01 30.54
N PRO A 820 4.94 -17.91 30.71
CA PRO A 820 6.38 -17.89 30.47
C PRO A 820 7.12 -18.81 31.45
N CYS A 821 8.11 -19.55 30.97
CA CYS A 821 8.95 -20.45 31.77
C CYS A 821 9.58 -19.73 32.98
N GLY A 822 10.21 -18.57 32.73
CA GLY A 822 10.83 -17.75 33.78
C GLY A 822 11.96 -18.45 34.55
N CYS A 823 12.79 -19.25 33.87
CA CYS A 823 13.93 -19.91 34.52
C CYS A 823 14.99 -18.89 34.96
N ASN A 824 15.60 -19.11 36.12
CA ASN A 824 16.67 -18.29 36.65
C ASN A 824 17.97 -18.60 35.89
N PRO A 825 18.58 -17.61 35.22
CA PRO A 825 19.79 -17.82 34.43
C PRO A 825 20.97 -18.31 35.26
N SER A 826 21.00 -18.00 36.56
CA SER A 826 22.09 -18.41 37.45
C SER A 826 22.00 -19.88 37.86
N GLY A 827 20.79 -20.45 37.88
CA GLY A 827 20.52 -21.79 38.39
C GLY A 827 20.12 -22.82 37.34
N THR A 828 19.99 -22.44 36.07
CA THR A 828 19.52 -23.32 34.99
C THR A 828 20.71 -23.96 34.25
N SER A 829 20.69 -25.29 34.09
CA SER A 829 21.62 -26.03 33.24
C SER A 829 21.15 -25.97 31.78
N GLY A 830 21.80 -25.15 30.95
CA GLY A 830 21.50 -25.01 29.52
C GLY A 830 20.74 -23.72 29.17
N HIS A 831 19.87 -23.77 28.15
CA HIS A 831 19.13 -22.60 27.69
C HIS A 831 18.01 -22.18 28.66
N VAL A 832 18.06 -20.95 29.15
CA VAL A 832 17.14 -20.35 30.13
C VAL A 832 15.67 -20.30 29.66
N ASN A 833 15.44 -20.38 28.35
CA ASN A 833 14.08 -20.38 27.76
C ASN A 833 13.53 -21.80 27.55
N LYS A 834 14.18 -22.83 28.08
CA LYS A 834 13.77 -24.23 27.89
C LYS A 834 13.29 -24.82 29.21
N CYS A 835 11.97 -24.91 29.38
CA CYS A 835 11.33 -25.58 30.49
C CYS A 835 10.39 -26.69 29.99
N HIS A 836 9.95 -27.56 30.89
CA HIS A 836 8.99 -28.60 30.57
C HIS A 836 7.64 -28.02 30.15
N SER A 837 7.10 -28.45 29.00
CA SER A 837 5.97 -27.82 28.30
C SER A 837 4.65 -27.79 29.08
N GLN A 838 4.44 -28.68 30.04
CA GLN A 838 3.22 -28.71 30.86
C GLN A 838 3.41 -28.21 32.29
N THR A 839 4.57 -28.46 32.89
CA THR A 839 4.83 -28.19 34.32
C THR A 839 5.64 -26.92 34.54
N GLY A 840 6.27 -26.40 33.50
CA GLY A 840 7.11 -25.20 33.57
C GLY A 840 8.41 -25.39 34.33
N HIS A 841 8.79 -26.64 34.63
CA HIS A 841 9.99 -26.96 35.39
C HIS A 841 11.24 -26.79 34.52
N CYS A 842 12.17 -25.98 34.99
CA CYS A 842 13.45 -25.71 34.35
C CYS A 842 14.46 -26.80 34.70
N SER A 843 15.43 -27.04 33.81
CA SER A 843 16.52 -27.98 34.12
C SER A 843 17.53 -27.29 35.03
N CYS A 844 17.59 -27.65 36.31
CA CYS A 844 18.43 -26.96 37.29
C CYS A 844 19.88 -27.50 37.33
N LEU A 845 20.83 -26.61 37.61
CA LEU A 845 22.21 -26.94 37.96
C LEU A 845 22.22 -27.76 39.26
N GLY A 846 23.27 -28.57 39.46
CA GLY A 846 23.40 -29.40 40.64
C GLY A 846 23.29 -28.58 41.93
N GLN A 847 22.56 -29.11 42.92
CA GLN A 847 22.32 -28.48 44.24
C GLN A 847 21.46 -27.19 44.19
N VAL A 848 20.75 -26.97 43.08
CA VAL A 848 19.75 -25.90 42.88
C VAL A 848 18.37 -26.53 42.69
N THR A 849 17.34 -25.91 43.27
CA THR A 849 15.95 -26.39 43.29
C THR A 849 14.95 -25.27 43.01
N GLY A 850 13.68 -25.64 42.93
CA GLY A 850 12.56 -24.77 42.52
C GLY A 850 12.21 -24.92 41.04
N ARG A 851 10.99 -24.50 40.67
CA ARG A 851 10.48 -24.58 39.29
C ARG A 851 11.34 -23.77 38.32
N ASP A 852 11.79 -22.62 38.77
CA ASP A 852 12.61 -21.65 38.06
C ASP A 852 14.11 -21.80 38.39
N CYS A 853 14.53 -22.80 39.17
CA CYS A 853 15.92 -22.92 39.62
C CYS A 853 16.44 -21.68 40.38
N GLY A 854 15.57 -21.00 41.12
CA GLY A 854 15.93 -19.79 41.88
C GLY A 854 16.49 -20.04 43.29
N TYR A 855 16.45 -21.27 43.80
CA TYR A 855 16.72 -21.57 45.20
C TYR A 855 17.81 -22.62 45.36
N CYS A 856 18.68 -22.47 46.36
CA CYS A 856 19.63 -23.53 46.72
C CYS A 856 18.92 -24.64 47.50
N GLU A 857 19.36 -25.89 47.30
CA GLU A 857 18.94 -26.99 48.16
C GLU A 857 19.38 -26.76 49.61
N VAL A 858 18.66 -27.35 50.57
CA VAL A 858 18.98 -27.20 52.00
C VAL A 858 20.40 -27.72 52.28
N GLY A 859 21.23 -26.88 52.89
CA GLY A 859 22.65 -27.18 53.10
C GLY A 859 23.57 -26.63 52.01
N PHE A 860 23.05 -25.82 51.10
CA PHE A 860 23.81 -25.05 50.11
C PHE A 860 23.39 -23.57 50.11
N PHE A 861 24.29 -22.68 49.69
CA PHE A 861 24.09 -21.23 49.66
C PHE A 861 24.85 -20.59 48.48
N ASN A 862 24.61 -19.30 48.22
CA ASN A 862 25.31 -18.51 47.21
C ASN A 862 25.12 -19.04 45.78
N LEU A 863 23.91 -18.87 45.22
CA LEU A 863 23.59 -19.27 43.84
C LEU A 863 24.43 -18.44 42.83
N GLN A 864 25.45 -19.06 42.24
CA GLN A 864 26.35 -18.43 41.27
C GLN A 864 26.05 -18.85 39.83
N PRO A 865 26.11 -17.93 38.84
CA PRO A 865 25.89 -18.25 37.44
C PRO A 865 26.83 -19.33 36.89
N GLY A 866 26.25 -20.39 36.33
CA GLY A 866 27.00 -21.49 35.69
C GLY A 866 27.67 -22.49 36.65
N VAL A 867 27.68 -22.20 37.95
CA VAL A 867 28.31 -23.05 38.99
C VAL A 867 27.26 -23.70 39.89
N GLY A 868 26.12 -23.05 40.14
CA GLY A 868 25.09 -23.52 41.07
C GLY A 868 25.34 -23.03 42.49
N CYS A 869 24.95 -23.82 43.50
CA CYS A 869 25.08 -23.43 44.91
C CYS A 869 26.27 -24.12 45.61
N GLU A 870 26.90 -23.41 46.53
CA GLU A 870 28.03 -23.90 47.34
C GLU A 870 27.55 -24.57 48.62
N ARG A 871 28.22 -25.65 49.04
CA ARG A 871 27.84 -26.37 50.27
C ARG A 871 28.13 -25.55 51.53
N CYS A 872 27.17 -25.51 52.45
CA CYS A 872 27.33 -24.98 53.81
C CYS A 872 28.41 -25.78 54.57
N LYS A 873 29.42 -25.09 55.11
CA LYS A 873 30.51 -25.71 55.90
C LYS A 873 30.27 -25.60 57.41
N CYS A 874 29.03 -25.84 57.85
CA CYS A 874 28.66 -25.71 59.26
C CYS A 874 29.41 -26.71 60.14
N ASN A 875 29.96 -26.24 61.26
CA ASN A 875 30.61 -27.09 62.23
C ASN A 875 29.58 -28.05 62.87
N PRO A 876 29.74 -29.38 62.74
CA PRO A 876 28.74 -30.34 63.19
C PRO A 876 28.54 -30.37 64.71
N ILE A 877 29.50 -29.85 65.49
CA ILE A 877 29.43 -29.78 66.95
C ILE A 877 28.74 -28.49 67.40
N GLY A 878 29.14 -27.35 66.84
CA GLY A 878 28.65 -26.03 67.27
C GLY A 878 27.37 -25.56 66.56
N SER A 879 27.02 -26.16 65.42
CA SER A 879 25.78 -25.87 64.69
C SER A 879 24.65 -26.83 65.08
N SER A 880 23.41 -26.33 65.03
CA SER A 880 22.22 -27.13 65.32
C SER A 880 21.73 -27.94 64.11
N SER A 881 22.11 -27.56 62.90
CA SER A 881 21.73 -28.23 61.65
C SER A 881 22.79 -28.02 60.56
N VAL A 882 22.70 -28.80 59.48
CA VAL A 882 23.53 -28.57 58.27
C VAL A 882 23.03 -27.40 57.42
N ALA A 883 21.87 -26.83 57.75
CA ALA A 883 21.29 -25.70 57.04
C ALA A 883 22.01 -24.39 57.38
N CYS A 884 22.28 -23.58 56.36
CA CYS A 884 22.79 -22.24 56.50
C CYS A 884 21.97 -21.26 55.67
N HIS A 885 22.14 -19.96 55.93
CA HIS A 885 21.41 -18.92 55.23
C HIS A 885 21.70 -18.97 53.71
N PRO A 886 20.67 -18.95 52.83
CA PRO A 886 20.80 -19.27 51.40
C PRO A 886 21.66 -18.30 50.59
N ILE A 887 21.91 -17.09 51.10
CA ILE A 887 22.79 -16.08 50.48
C ILE A 887 24.13 -15.94 51.22
N THR A 888 24.11 -15.69 52.55
CA THR A 888 25.31 -15.38 53.35
C THR A 888 26.10 -16.61 53.83
N GLY A 889 25.51 -17.81 53.77
CA GLY A 889 26.14 -19.03 54.27
C GLY A 889 26.23 -19.12 55.80
N GLN A 890 25.54 -18.26 56.54
CA GLN A 890 25.55 -18.24 58.00
C GLN A 890 24.84 -19.46 58.56
N CYS A 891 25.56 -20.29 59.32
CA CYS A 891 25.02 -21.48 59.96
C CYS A 891 24.19 -21.13 61.20
N VAL A 892 23.24 -22.00 61.53
CA VAL A 892 22.43 -21.86 62.75
C VAL A 892 23.24 -22.38 63.93
N CYS A 893 23.72 -21.48 64.79
CA CYS A 893 24.60 -21.82 65.91
C CYS A 893 23.81 -22.26 67.15
N ARG A 894 24.38 -23.20 67.92
CA ARG A 894 23.86 -23.61 69.22
C ARG A 894 24.09 -22.51 70.26
N THR A 895 23.38 -22.59 71.38
CA THR A 895 23.43 -21.59 72.44
C THR A 895 24.87 -21.32 72.91
N GLY A 896 25.26 -20.04 72.94
CA GLY A 896 26.60 -19.61 73.35
C GLY A 896 27.71 -19.81 72.31
N VAL A 897 27.40 -20.32 71.11
CA VAL A 897 28.33 -20.49 69.98
C VAL A 897 28.14 -19.36 68.96
N GLU A 898 29.21 -18.90 68.34
CA GLU A 898 29.25 -17.79 67.39
C GLU A 898 30.19 -18.10 66.21
N GLY A 899 30.16 -17.25 65.17
CA GLY A 899 30.92 -17.44 63.92
C GLY A 899 30.05 -17.88 62.74
N ARG A 900 30.53 -17.66 61.50
CA ARG A 900 29.78 -18.04 60.28
C ARG A 900 29.54 -19.55 60.19
N LEU A 901 30.50 -20.33 60.68
CA LEU A 901 30.47 -21.79 60.69
C LEU A 901 30.10 -22.36 62.06
N CYS A 902 29.82 -21.52 63.07
CA CYS A 902 29.55 -21.93 64.46
C CYS A 902 30.71 -22.72 65.09
N ASP A 903 31.92 -22.18 64.99
CA ASP A 903 33.17 -22.86 65.31
C ASP A 903 33.86 -22.37 66.60
N PHE A 904 33.38 -21.29 67.22
CA PHE A 904 33.92 -20.78 68.49
C PHE A 904 32.83 -20.31 69.45
N CYS A 905 33.17 -20.22 70.74
CA CYS A 905 32.25 -19.69 71.74
C CYS A 905 32.13 -18.17 71.65
N ARG A 906 30.91 -17.67 71.78
CA ARG A 906 30.63 -16.24 72.01
C ARG A 906 31.43 -15.73 73.20
N VAL A 907 31.83 -14.45 73.16
CA VAL A 907 32.48 -13.78 74.29
C VAL A 907 31.61 -13.88 75.55
N GLY A 908 32.21 -14.30 76.67
CA GLY A 908 31.53 -14.60 77.92
C GLY A 908 31.03 -16.04 78.05
N PHE A 909 31.38 -16.93 77.11
CA PHE A 909 31.09 -18.36 77.15
C PHE A 909 32.37 -19.19 76.99
N PHE A 910 32.34 -20.45 77.45
CA PHE A 910 33.48 -21.38 77.42
C PHE A 910 33.02 -22.84 77.25
N GLY A 911 33.97 -23.74 76.96
CA GLY A 911 33.72 -25.18 76.88
C GLY A 911 32.89 -25.60 75.67
N PHE A 912 33.42 -25.35 74.46
CA PHE A 912 32.78 -25.73 73.19
C PHE A 912 32.44 -27.22 73.15
N SER A 913 31.15 -27.55 72.99
CA SER A 913 30.63 -28.93 73.04
C SER A 913 29.38 -29.10 72.17
N PHE A 914 28.88 -30.34 72.03
CA PHE A 914 27.63 -30.63 71.31
C PHE A 914 26.38 -30.00 71.95
N GLN A 915 26.47 -29.54 73.20
CA GLN A 915 25.41 -28.79 73.90
C GLN A 915 25.53 -27.27 73.70
N GLY A 916 26.49 -26.82 72.89
CA GLY A 916 26.85 -25.40 72.75
C GLY A 916 27.98 -25.01 73.72
N CYS A 917 28.08 -23.71 74.02
CA CYS A 917 29.00 -23.20 75.01
C CYS A 917 28.27 -22.80 76.29
N ARG A 918 28.95 -22.93 77.43
CA ARG A 918 28.39 -22.59 78.75
C ARG A 918 28.77 -21.17 79.11
N ALA A 919 27.84 -20.41 79.67
CA ALA A 919 28.09 -19.05 80.11
C ALA A 919 29.14 -19.04 81.23
N CYS A 920 30.10 -18.12 81.15
CA CYS A 920 31.13 -17.93 82.14
C CYS A 920 30.55 -17.45 83.48
N ASN A 921 29.48 -16.65 83.49
CA ASN A 921 28.84 -16.12 84.70
C ASN A 921 29.85 -15.52 85.70
N CYS A 922 30.84 -14.80 85.20
CA CYS A 922 31.79 -14.07 86.02
C CYS A 922 31.09 -12.89 86.69
N ASP A 923 31.40 -12.64 87.97
CA ASP A 923 30.86 -11.46 88.65
C ASP A 923 31.40 -10.18 87.97
N PRO A 924 30.54 -9.28 87.49
CA PRO A 924 30.96 -8.10 86.72
C PRO A 924 31.74 -7.07 87.57
N MET A 925 31.62 -7.13 88.91
CA MET A 925 32.35 -6.24 89.84
C MET A 925 33.65 -6.89 90.30
N GLY A 926 33.63 -8.20 90.57
CA GLY A 926 34.78 -8.96 91.06
C GLY A 926 35.74 -9.45 89.98
N SER A 927 35.31 -9.51 88.72
CA SER A 927 36.12 -10.04 87.61
C SER A 927 36.74 -8.93 86.75
N VAL A 928 37.91 -9.19 86.19
CA VAL A 928 38.60 -8.28 85.24
C VAL A 928 37.88 -8.26 83.88
N SER A 929 37.33 -9.39 83.47
CA SER A 929 36.58 -9.58 82.23
C SER A 929 35.44 -10.57 82.46
N MET A 930 34.38 -10.47 81.65
CA MET A 930 33.29 -11.46 81.62
C MET A 930 33.72 -12.78 80.96
N GLN A 931 34.89 -12.81 80.33
CA GLN A 931 35.49 -14.01 79.76
C GLN A 931 36.30 -14.78 80.82
N CYS A 932 35.95 -16.05 80.98
CA CYS A 932 36.62 -17.01 81.85
C CYS A 932 37.64 -17.86 81.06
N HIS A 933 38.53 -18.54 81.79
CA HIS A 933 39.45 -19.53 81.26
C HIS A 933 38.71 -20.75 80.68
N GLY A 934 39.41 -21.61 79.93
CA GLY A 934 38.83 -22.79 79.28
C GLY A 934 38.18 -23.81 80.22
N ASN A 935 38.48 -23.76 81.51
CA ASN A 935 37.87 -24.56 82.58
C ASN A 935 36.69 -23.85 83.28
N GLY A 936 36.36 -22.61 82.92
CA GLY A 936 35.28 -21.83 83.50
C GLY A 936 35.65 -20.93 84.67
N THR A 937 36.92 -20.80 85.03
CA THR A 937 37.35 -19.90 86.12
C THR A 937 37.54 -18.47 85.64
N CYS A 938 37.04 -17.51 86.40
CA CYS A 938 37.12 -16.08 86.08
C CYS A 938 38.42 -15.47 86.61
N HIS A 939 38.91 -14.42 85.94
CA HIS A 939 40.06 -13.65 86.41
C HIS A 939 39.60 -12.63 87.44
N CYS A 940 39.94 -12.83 88.72
CA CYS A 940 39.48 -11.96 89.80
C CYS A 940 40.33 -10.70 89.95
N ARG A 941 39.67 -9.59 90.27
CA ARG A 941 40.32 -8.35 90.70
C ARG A 941 40.89 -8.54 92.12
N PRO A 942 41.91 -7.76 92.52
CA PRO A 942 42.50 -7.86 93.86
C PRO A 942 41.44 -7.77 94.96
N GLY A 943 41.51 -8.65 95.96
CA GLY A 943 40.55 -8.74 97.07
C GLY A 943 39.32 -9.61 96.81
N PHE A 944 39.07 -10.03 95.56
CA PHE A 944 38.02 -10.99 95.19
C PHE A 944 38.61 -12.38 94.93
N VAL A 945 37.91 -13.41 95.39
CA VAL A 945 38.28 -14.83 95.27
C VAL A 945 37.06 -15.68 94.91
N GLY A 946 37.29 -16.95 94.58
CA GLY A 946 36.27 -17.89 94.13
C GLY A 946 36.28 -18.07 92.61
N TYR A 947 35.73 -19.18 92.13
CA TYR A 947 35.79 -19.56 90.71
C TYR A 947 35.04 -18.58 89.79
N LYS A 948 34.10 -17.79 90.33
CA LYS A 948 33.37 -16.71 89.64
C LYS A 948 33.69 -15.31 90.16
N CYS A 949 34.67 -15.17 91.05
CA CYS A 949 35.04 -13.90 91.71
C CYS A 949 33.90 -13.24 92.48
N ASP A 950 33.03 -14.06 93.06
CA ASP A 950 31.81 -13.69 93.78
C ASP A 950 32.02 -13.57 95.31
N LYS A 951 33.24 -13.80 95.80
CA LYS A 951 33.57 -13.84 97.23
C LYS A 951 34.74 -12.93 97.54
N CYS A 952 34.83 -12.42 98.77
CA CYS A 952 35.99 -11.65 99.24
C CYS A 952 37.07 -12.55 99.83
N GLU A 953 38.33 -12.18 99.62
CA GLU A 953 39.50 -12.87 100.17
C GLU A 953 39.53 -12.85 101.71
N LEU A 954 40.25 -13.77 102.33
CA LEU A 954 40.44 -13.79 103.78
C LEU A 954 41.04 -12.45 104.26
N ASN A 955 40.46 -11.88 105.32
CA ASN A 955 40.73 -10.52 105.84
C ASN A 955 40.15 -9.36 105.00
N TYR A 956 39.30 -9.64 104.01
CA TYR A 956 38.49 -8.63 103.31
C TYR A 956 37.00 -8.86 103.61
N PHE A 957 36.20 -7.80 103.62
CA PHE A 957 34.74 -7.87 103.77
C PHE A 957 34.02 -7.19 102.60
N HIS A 958 32.84 -7.68 102.25
CA HIS A 958 32.03 -7.08 101.18
C HIS A 958 31.39 -5.79 101.67
N ASN A 959 31.76 -4.65 101.07
CA ASN A 959 31.13 -3.37 101.35
C ASN A 959 29.86 -3.20 100.50
N GLY A 960 28.70 -3.24 101.14
CA GLY A 960 27.40 -3.14 100.47
C GLY A 960 27.10 -1.79 99.80
N ALA A 961 27.88 -0.73 100.07
CA ALA A 961 27.73 0.58 99.44
C ALA A 961 28.59 0.74 98.17
N THR A 962 29.73 0.05 98.08
CA THR A 962 30.68 0.15 96.96
C THR A 962 30.75 -1.11 96.11
N HIS A 963 30.06 -2.19 96.53
CA HIS A 963 30.12 -3.53 95.92
C HIS A 963 31.56 -4.05 95.74
N GLN A 964 32.48 -3.63 96.61
CA GLN A 964 33.90 -3.98 96.59
C GLN A 964 34.32 -4.75 97.85
N CYS A 965 35.34 -5.58 97.72
CA CYS A 965 35.98 -6.25 98.85
C CYS A 965 37.04 -5.32 99.47
N GLU A 966 36.79 -4.83 100.68
CA GLU A 966 37.69 -3.91 101.41
C GLU A 966 38.43 -4.64 102.54
N GLU A 967 39.69 -4.26 102.78
CA GLU A 967 40.55 -4.89 103.80
C GLU A 967 40.07 -4.56 105.23
N CYS A 968 40.02 -5.57 106.10
CA CYS A 968 39.67 -5.42 107.51
C CYS A 968 40.77 -4.60 108.24
N PRO A 969 40.43 -3.67 109.16
CA PRO A 969 41.40 -2.83 109.87
C PRO A 969 42.44 -3.61 110.71
N VAL A 970 43.64 -3.04 110.87
CA VAL A 970 44.84 -3.61 111.51
C VAL A 970 44.62 -4.25 112.89
N CYS A 971 43.62 -3.81 113.67
CA CYS A 971 43.31 -4.39 115.00
C CYS A 971 42.77 -5.85 114.90
N TYR A 972 42.34 -6.34 113.73
CA TYR A 972 41.87 -7.73 113.50
C TYR A 972 43.01 -8.78 113.46
N GLY A 973 44.19 -8.42 112.92
CA GLY A 973 45.34 -9.33 112.83
C GLY A 973 45.93 -9.75 114.18
N LEU A 974 45.71 -8.94 115.23
CA LEU A 974 46.17 -9.21 116.60
C LEU A 974 45.29 -10.23 117.35
N VAL A 975 44.02 -10.39 116.96
CA VAL A 975 43.09 -11.34 117.61
C VAL A 975 43.28 -12.77 117.07
N LYS A 976 43.66 -12.91 115.79
CA LYS A 976 43.87 -14.22 115.14
C LYS A 976 45.08 -14.99 115.71
N LYS A 977 46.11 -14.29 116.20
CA LYS A 977 47.36 -14.90 116.70
C LYS A 977 47.27 -15.53 118.10
N GLN A 978 46.13 -15.39 118.80
CA GLN A 978 45.91 -15.94 120.14
C GLN A 978 44.89 -17.10 120.17
N TYR A 979 44.33 -17.51 119.02
CA TYR A 979 43.31 -18.58 118.97
C TYR A 979 43.87 -19.98 118.65
N ASP A 980 45.14 -20.09 118.22
CA ASP A 980 45.79 -21.38 117.86
C ASP A 980 46.75 -21.94 118.93
N GLY A 981 46.62 -21.55 120.21
CA GLY A 981 47.54 -22.04 121.26
C GLY A 981 46.96 -22.08 122.69
N VAL A 982 46.43 -23.25 123.05
CA VAL A 982 46.28 -23.87 124.40
C VAL A 982 45.38 -23.22 125.47
N LEU A 983 44.56 -24.10 126.04
CA LEU A 983 43.81 -24.05 127.31
C LEU A 983 44.31 -23.08 128.40
N GLY A 984 43.37 -22.35 128.98
CA GLY A 984 43.38 -22.06 130.42
C GLY A 984 43.57 -20.58 130.81
N PHE A 985 42.54 -20.07 131.49
CA PHE A 985 42.54 -18.93 132.41
C PHE A 985 42.74 -17.50 131.87
N THR A 986 41.60 -16.79 131.86
CA THR A 986 41.38 -15.41 132.33
C THR A 986 42.55 -14.43 132.26
N SER A 987 42.39 -13.33 131.52
CA SER A 987 42.35 -12.00 132.16
C SER A 987 41.98 -10.87 131.21
N VAL A 988 41.16 -10.00 131.77
CA VAL A 988 40.83 -8.62 131.41
C VAL A 988 42.12 -7.81 131.13
N VAL A 989 42.69 -7.89 129.92
CA VAL A 989 43.79 -6.98 129.48
C VAL A 989 43.67 -6.53 128.00
N ILE A 990 42.72 -7.04 127.20
CA ILE A 990 42.64 -6.71 125.75
C ILE A 990 41.82 -5.43 125.45
N LEU A 991 41.10 -4.87 126.43
CA LEU A 991 40.24 -3.68 126.24
C LEU A 991 40.92 -2.32 126.50
N LYS A 992 42.23 -2.26 126.76
CA LYS A 992 42.94 -0.99 127.03
C LYS A 992 43.93 -0.51 125.96
N ARG A 993 44.04 -1.18 124.80
CA ARG A 993 44.97 -0.79 123.71
C ARG A 993 44.36 -0.38 122.35
N CYS A 994 43.05 -0.49 122.14
CA CYS A 994 42.36 0.04 120.94
C CYS A 994 41.43 1.25 121.30
N SER A 995 41.76 2.05 122.33
CA SER A 995 40.93 3.17 122.85
C SER A 995 41.45 4.59 122.56
N SER A 996 42.30 4.80 121.55
CA SER A 996 42.65 6.16 121.10
C SER A 996 42.39 6.31 119.61
N LEU A 997 41.12 6.46 119.24
CA LEU A 997 40.63 6.98 117.96
C LEU A 997 39.17 7.36 118.17
N LYS A 998 38.93 8.60 118.64
CA LYS A 998 37.62 9.22 118.65
C LYS A 998 37.24 9.53 117.20
N ASN A 999 36.50 8.65 116.55
CA ASN A 999 35.48 9.03 115.57
C ASN A 999 34.46 7.90 115.43
N THR A 1000 33.19 8.24 115.58
CA THR A 1000 32.03 7.35 115.59
C THR A 1000 31.75 6.79 114.20
N THR A 1001 32.46 5.73 113.82
CA THR A 1001 32.07 4.76 112.77
C THR A 1001 32.81 3.38 112.73
N PRO A 1002 33.57 2.86 113.74
CA PRO A 1002 34.29 1.58 113.56
C PRO A 1002 33.63 0.36 114.23
N PHE A 1003 32.56 0.52 115.02
CA PHE A 1003 31.95 -0.60 115.75
C PHE A 1003 31.15 -1.55 114.83
N PHE A 1004 30.55 -1.03 113.75
CA PHE A 1004 29.86 -1.84 112.73
C PHE A 1004 30.83 -2.60 111.82
N ARG A 1005 32.00 -2.02 111.48
CA ARG A 1005 32.99 -2.66 110.58
C ARG A 1005 33.69 -3.87 111.23
N LEU A 1006 33.87 -3.87 112.56
CA LEU A 1006 34.39 -5.04 113.28
C LEU A 1006 33.39 -6.21 113.35
N PHE A 1007 32.08 -5.94 113.32
CA PHE A 1007 31.05 -6.99 113.33
C PHE A 1007 30.96 -7.72 111.99
N SER A 1008 31.15 -7.03 110.86
CA SER A 1008 31.14 -7.66 109.53
C SER A 1008 32.29 -8.66 109.31
N CYS A 1009 33.48 -8.46 109.90
CA CYS A 1009 34.58 -9.43 109.79
C CYS A 1009 34.41 -10.67 110.70
N LYS A 1010 33.42 -10.71 111.62
CA LYS A 1010 33.16 -11.85 112.51
C LYS A 1010 32.07 -12.81 112.00
N PHE A 1011 31.35 -12.43 110.95
CA PHE A 1011 30.13 -13.13 110.51
C PHE A 1011 30.32 -14.12 109.33
N ASN A 1012 31.55 -14.39 108.89
CA ASN A 1012 31.80 -15.30 107.74
C ASN A 1012 32.39 -16.66 108.10
N THR A 1013 32.44 -17.05 109.39
CA THR A 1013 33.09 -18.31 109.83
C THR A 1013 32.19 -19.26 110.63
N LEU A 1014 30.86 -19.13 110.56
CA LEU A 1014 29.95 -19.94 111.40
C LEU A 1014 28.64 -20.42 110.73
N MET A 1015 28.59 -20.50 109.39
CA MET A 1015 27.49 -21.15 108.67
C MET A 1015 28.02 -22.08 107.57
N SER A 1016 28.55 -23.25 107.96
CA SER A 1016 28.48 -24.48 107.15
C SER A 1016 28.78 -25.71 108.01
N LYS A 1017 27.92 -26.00 108.98
CA LYS A 1017 27.76 -27.32 109.59
C LYS A 1017 26.33 -27.46 110.13
N ARG A 1018 25.41 -27.94 109.28
CA ARG A 1018 24.32 -28.91 109.54
C ARG A 1018 23.18 -28.77 108.52
N LEU A 1019 22.94 -29.85 107.76
CA LEU A 1019 21.70 -30.29 107.08
C LEU A 1019 21.19 -29.35 105.96
N PHE A 1020 21.08 -29.69 104.68
CA PHE A 1020 20.83 -30.94 103.95
C PHE A 1020 21.65 -31.00 102.66
#